data_AF-A0A182H5Q0-F1
#
_entry.id   AF-A0A182H5Q0-F1
#
_cell.length_a   1.000
_cell.length_b   1.000
_cell.length_c   1.000
_cell.angle_alpha   90.00
_cell.angle_beta   90.00
_cell.angle_gamma   90.00
#
_symmetry.space_group_name_H-M   'P 1'
#
loop_
_entity.id
_entity.type
_entity.pdbx_description
1 polymer ?
#
loop_
_entity_poly.entity_id
_entity_poly.type
_entity_poly.pdbx_seq_one_letter_code
_entity_poly.pdbx_strand_id
1 'polypeptide(L)'
;MEISVEESDFCEETDFDSPCPSPTEENAFNMDFLTVNGHFVPKSAHSSTCSTRSVSLATTPVPPDEGEDEDDGITINVHQPKHIFQSTGRTTPVFTWNPLPTANGIVYAKNKDSEVKFSRFEDDSSDTGSSQVSDVEETPSEKTPADCYPNCDVNVWLRSCEQEIVEPIEGAVTGVIPEWLTGSLLRNGPGSLKVGEMTFNHLFDSSALLHRFNIEDGKVTYQCRFLKSDAYKKNRAAQRIVVTEFGTSAVPDPCHTIFHKIAAIFRKPGENNSDNAMISIYPFGDEYFAFTESPIIHKIDPRTLDTSTKLNVSDYVGIVNHTSHPHVMSDGTVYNLGCSVTKTGPTYTIICFPHGENMFENARIVASVPARWKFHPGYMHTFGITENYFVVVEQPLSVSVPSMLVSQIRNEPMASSLKWFENQQTFIYLLDRDSGELKHTYHAESFFYLHIINQYEKDDHVVLDICCYKDPAMLNCMYVDTMKNMQQNPDYAKMFRGRPLRFVLPLNYKETVKSSSASIFSVGRPWNCLIRKLNDGEKKIDSDKDRGELTLKNLVTLQNTKATAYVMPDETVFCKPELLCDLGCETPRIHYEENLGRDYRYFYAISSDVDANNPGTLIKVDVVDKTKLTWCEDNVYPSEPIFVPSPDPQSEDDGVVLAAMVWGLEEENRVGLLILDAKTFTEVARSEFTTPGPVPKCLHGWFQSSSKRGD
;
A
#
# COMPACT_ATOMS: atom_id res chain seq x y z
N MET A 1 0.26 37.61 18.41
CA MET A 1 1.35 37.19 17.51
C MET A 1 0.61 36.73 16.28
N GLU A 2 0.40 37.64 15.34
CA GLU A 2 -0.08 37.27 14.01
C GLU A 2 1.09 36.60 13.29
N ILE A 3 0.82 35.44 12.68
CA ILE A 3 1.74 34.82 11.73
C ILE A 3 1.23 35.26 10.36
N SER A 4 2.07 35.95 9.61
CA SER A 4 1.84 36.19 8.19
C SER A 4 2.65 35.18 7.39
N VAL A 5 1.96 34.42 6.55
CA VAL A 5 2.53 33.61 5.46
C VAL A 5 2.16 34.35 4.17
N GLU A 6 3.08 34.48 3.20
CA GLU A 6 2.78 35.17 1.94
C GLU A 6 1.57 34.50 1.24
N GLU A 7 0.63 35.32 0.75
CA GLU A 7 -0.70 34.87 0.27
C GLU A 7 -0.66 33.89 -0.92
N SER A 8 0.49 33.71 -1.58
CA SER A 8 0.70 32.82 -2.73
C SER A 8 1.04 31.37 -2.38
N ASP A 9 1.30 31.06 -1.11
CA ASP A 9 2.06 29.85 -0.73
C ASP A 9 1.20 28.72 -0.14
N PHE A 10 -0.14 28.86 -0.18
CA PHE A 10 -1.06 27.88 0.42
C PHE A 10 -1.63 26.92 -0.63
N CYS A 11 -1.40 25.62 -0.45
CA CYS A 11 -2.05 24.55 -1.20
C CYS A 11 -3.16 23.95 -0.32
N GLU A 12 -4.42 24.33 -0.54
CA GLU A 12 -5.58 23.72 0.14
C GLU A 12 -5.83 22.26 -0.33
N GLU A 13 -5.22 21.84 -1.44
CA GLU A 13 -5.43 20.53 -2.08
C GLU A 13 -4.72 19.36 -1.37
N THR A 14 -3.85 19.62 -0.39
CA THR A 14 -3.19 18.55 0.39
C THR A 14 -4.01 18.10 1.59
N ASP A 15 -5.15 18.75 1.85
CA ASP A 15 -6.08 18.26 2.85
C ASP A 15 -6.68 16.94 2.36
N PHE A 16 -6.47 15.87 3.12
CA PHE A 16 -7.04 14.55 2.86
C PHE A 16 -8.58 14.57 2.83
N ASP A 17 -9.18 15.71 3.19
CA ASP A 17 -10.62 15.97 3.22
C ASP A 17 -11.18 16.69 1.97
N SER A 18 -10.39 16.86 0.88
CA SER A 18 -10.89 17.44 -0.39
C SER A 18 -12.22 16.80 -0.86
N PRO A 19 -13.26 17.59 -1.17
CA PRO A 19 -14.61 17.10 -1.41
C PRO A 19 -14.77 16.48 -2.81
N CYS A 20 -15.17 15.21 -2.87
CA CYS A 20 -15.96 14.73 -4.00
C CYS A 20 -17.35 15.40 -3.91
N PRO A 21 -18.04 15.71 -5.03
CA PRO A 21 -19.30 16.48 -4.99
C PRO A 21 -20.37 15.69 -4.23
N SER A 22 -20.58 16.07 -2.97
CA SER A 22 -21.77 15.74 -2.19
C SER A 22 -22.08 16.95 -1.31
N PRO A 23 -23.35 17.32 -1.14
CA PRO A 23 -23.73 18.62 -0.59
C PRO A 23 -23.57 18.64 0.94
N THR A 24 -22.85 19.65 1.45
CA THR A 24 -22.97 20.34 2.76
C THR A 24 -23.13 19.47 4.03
N GLU A 25 -22.35 19.59 5.11
CA GLU A 25 -22.03 20.79 5.87
C GLU A 25 -20.87 20.52 6.87
N GLU A 26 -20.19 21.59 7.28
CA GLU A 26 -19.10 21.64 8.27
C GLU A 26 -19.50 21.12 9.66
N ASN A 27 -18.63 20.32 10.29
CA ASN A 27 -18.31 20.40 11.74
C ASN A 27 -17.15 19.45 12.08
N ALA A 28 -15.99 20.03 12.35
CA ALA A 28 -14.78 19.35 12.80
C ALA A 28 -14.89 18.93 14.27
N PHE A 29 -14.63 17.65 14.60
CA PHE A 29 -14.29 17.23 15.96
C PHE A 29 -13.30 16.06 16.00
N ASN A 30 -12.25 16.24 16.82
CA ASN A 30 -11.23 15.26 17.24
C ASN A 30 -11.80 13.87 17.49
N MET A 31 -11.21 12.83 16.88
CA MET A 31 -11.49 11.43 17.19
C MET A 31 -10.23 10.73 17.72
N ASP A 32 -10.13 10.52 19.03
CA ASP A 32 -9.14 9.58 19.56
C ASP A 32 -9.51 8.13 19.14
N PHE A 33 -8.54 7.36 18.69
CA PHE A 33 -8.68 5.91 18.45
C PHE A 33 -8.17 5.08 19.63
N LEU A 34 -8.91 4.02 19.98
CA LEU A 34 -8.51 3.00 20.96
C LEU A 34 -8.30 1.67 20.21
N THR A 35 -7.12 1.05 20.36
CA THR A 35 -6.89 -0.31 19.86
C THR A 35 -7.65 -1.29 20.76
N VAL A 36 -8.70 -1.91 20.24
CA VAL A 36 -9.39 -3.05 20.90
C VAL A 36 -9.34 -4.21 19.91
N ASN A 37 -8.72 -5.33 20.31
CA ASN A 37 -8.61 -6.56 19.52
C ASN A 37 -7.96 -6.40 18.12
N GLY A 38 -7.01 -5.47 17.96
CA GLY A 38 -6.27 -5.28 16.70
C GLY A 38 -6.97 -4.41 15.64
N HIS A 39 -8.18 -3.92 15.92
CA HIS A 39 -8.87 -2.96 15.05
C HIS A 39 -8.58 -1.52 15.50
N PHE A 40 -8.25 -0.62 14.57
CA PHE A 40 -8.32 0.82 14.83
C PHE A 40 -9.79 1.27 14.69
N VAL A 41 -10.47 1.52 15.80
CA VAL A 41 -11.89 1.90 15.81
C VAL A 41 -12.04 3.40 16.13
N PRO A 42 -12.75 4.19 15.31
CA PRO A 42 -13.14 5.56 15.67
C PRO A 42 -13.96 5.58 16.98
N LYS A 43 -13.68 6.48 17.91
CA LYS A 43 -14.61 6.69 19.04
C LYS A 43 -15.92 7.30 18.54
N SER A 44 -17.03 6.57 18.64
CA SER A 44 -18.37 7.17 18.60
C SER A 44 -18.65 7.94 19.90
N ALA A 45 -19.10 9.18 19.80
CA ALA A 45 -19.41 10.05 20.94
C ALA A 45 -20.50 9.46 21.88
N HIS A 46 -20.37 9.78 23.17
CA HIS A 46 -21.30 9.41 24.23
C HIS A 46 -22.75 9.89 23.96
N SER A 47 -23.73 9.00 24.09
CA SER A 47 -25.08 9.38 24.50
C SER A 47 -25.34 8.95 25.95
N SER A 48 -25.73 9.90 26.77
CA SER A 48 -26.08 9.79 28.19
C SER A 48 -27.20 8.79 28.48
N THR A 49 -26.98 7.96 29.52
CA THR A 49 -27.94 7.38 30.47
C THR A 49 -29.39 7.16 30.01
N CYS A 50 -29.77 5.90 29.80
CA CYS A 50 -31.08 5.41 30.23
C CYS A 50 -30.92 4.05 30.93
N SER A 51 -31.32 4.00 32.20
CA SER A 51 -31.31 2.78 33.00
C SER A 51 -32.44 1.86 32.53
N THR A 52 -32.13 0.60 32.24
CA THR A 52 -33.03 -0.50 32.59
C THR A 52 -32.22 -1.73 32.99
N ARG A 53 -32.50 -2.21 34.20
CA ARG A 53 -32.08 -3.51 34.74
C ARG A 53 -32.72 -4.64 33.92
N SER A 54 -31.98 -5.71 33.68
CA SER A 54 -32.50 -7.07 33.48
C SER A 54 -31.35 -8.04 33.78
N VAL A 55 -31.22 -8.51 35.01
CA VAL A 55 -31.66 -9.85 35.50
C VAL A 55 -30.97 -10.99 34.75
N SER A 56 -29.99 -11.57 35.45
CA SER A 56 -29.35 -12.85 35.19
C SER A 56 -30.37 -13.99 35.26
N LEU A 57 -30.33 -14.90 34.29
CA LEU A 57 -30.81 -16.27 34.43
C LEU A 57 -29.93 -17.19 33.58
N ALA A 58 -29.00 -17.85 34.27
CA ALA A 58 -28.31 -19.02 33.78
C ALA A 58 -29.29 -20.19 33.65
N THR A 59 -29.18 -20.98 32.58
CA THR A 59 -29.52 -22.42 32.59
C THR A 59 -28.74 -23.13 31.49
N THR A 60 -27.80 -23.96 31.91
CA THR A 60 -27.22 -25.07 31.12
C THR A 60 -28.24 -26.21 30.96
N PRO A 61 -28.15 -26.98 29.87
CA PRO A 61 -28.41 -28.42 29.97
C PRO A 61 -27.24 -29.28 29.47
N VAL A 62 -26.97 -30.34 30.25
CA VAL A 62 -26.06 -31.48 30.00
C VAL A 62 -26.80 -32.54 29.17
N PRO A 63 -26.13 -33.33 28.30
CA PRO A 63 -26.76 -34.29 27.38
C PRO A 63 -27.03 -35.65 28.03
N PRO A 64 -27.73 -36.58 27.36
CA PRO A 64 -27.59 -38.00 27.63
C PRO A 64 -27.06 -38.81 26.44
N ASP A 65 -26.40 -39.90 26.83
CA ASP A 65 -25.64 -40.91 26.09
C ASP A 65 -26.41 -41.77 25.07
N GLU A 66 -25.59 -42.43 24.25
CA GLU A 66 -25.87 -43.44 23.23
C GLU A 66 -26.49 -44.76 23.76
N GLY A 67 -27.21 -45.45 22.87
CA GLY A 67 -27.63 -46.84 23.01
C GLY A 67 -28.10 -47.42 21.67
N GLU A 68 -27.52 -48.55 21.28
CA GLU A 68 -27.75 -49.35 20.06
C GLU A 68 -29.12 -50.07 20.08
N ASP A 69 -29.73 -50.30 18.89
CA ASP A 69 -30.19 -51.62 18.40
C ASP A 69 -31.19 -51.55 17.21
N GLU A 70 -30.84 -52.33 16.18
CA GLU A 70 -31.59 -53.17 15.21
C GLU A 70 -33.01 -52.85 14.63
N ASP A 71 -33.05 -52.99 13.29
CA ASP A 71 -34.05 -53.64 12.39
C ASP A 71 -35.58 -53.47 12.60
N ASP A 72 -36.27 -52.90 11.58
CA ASP A 72 -37.27 -53.61 10.75
C ASP A 72 -38.03 -52.65 9.81
N GLY A 73 -38.34 -53.14 8.60
CA GLY A 73 -38.91 -52.35 7.50
C GLY A 73 -40.41 -52.03 7.55
N ILE A 74 -40.87 -51.32 6.50
CA ILE A 74 -42.15 -51.46 5.74
C ILE A 74 -42.60 -50.11 5.12
N THR A 75 -42.40 -50.00 3.80
CA THR A 75 -43.39 -49.78 2.71
C THR A 75 -44.39 -48.60 2.68
N ILE A 76 -44.14 -47.67 1.73
CA ILE A 76 -45.02 -47.03 0.68
C ILE A 76 -46.32 -46.27 1.05
N ASN A 77 -46.41 -45.00 0.60
CA ASN A 77 -47.46 -44.44 -0.31
C ASN A 77 -47.18 -42.94 -0.63
N VAL A 78 -46.67 -42.59 -1.82
CA VAL A 78 -47.40 -42.10 -3.01
C VAL A 78 -48.47 -41.03 -2.72
N HIS A 79 -48.22 -39.78 -3.12
CA HIS A 79 -49.14 -38.94 -3.91
C HIS A 79 -48.44 -37.69 -4.50
N GLN A 80 -48.31 -37.66 -5.83
CA GLN A 80 -48.21 -36.42 -6.62
C GLN A 80 -49.61 -35.82 -6.82
N PRO A 81 -49.71 -34.53 -7.17
CA PRO A 81 -50.14 -34.26 -8.54
C PRO A 81 -49.34 -33.16 -9.28
N LYS A 82 -49.36 -33.32 -10.61
CA LYS A 82 -48.82 -32.47 -11.68
C LYS A 82 -49.70 -31.26 -12.00
N HIS A 83 -49.09 -30.18 -12.51
CA HIS A 83 -49.53 -29.32 -13.64
C HIS A 83 -48.28 -28.52 -14.10
N ILE A 84 -47.59 -28.82 -15.22
CA ILE A 84 -47.83 -28.58 -16.68
C ILE A 84 -47.84 -27.10 -17.13
N PHE A 85 -46.69 -26.68 -17.68
CA PHE A 85 -46.34 -25.84 -18.86
C PHE A 85 -46.87 -24.41 -19.05
N GLN A 86 -45.95 -23.46 -19.32
CA GLN A 86 -45.72 -22.92 -20.69
C GLN A 86 -44.48 -22.00 -20.80
N SER A 87 -43.60 -22.31 -21.75
CA SER A 87 -42.61 -21.38 -22.32
C SER A 87 -43.22 -20.67 -23.52
N THR A 88 -43.06 -19.35 -23.63
CA THR A 88 -43.12 -18.64 -24.92
C THR A 88 -42.05 -17.56 -24.95
N GLY A 89 -41.21 -17.60 -25.98
CA GLY A 89 -40.28 -16.52 -26.30
C GLY A 89 -40.92 -15.49 -27.22
N ARG A 90 -40.43 -14.25 -27.16
CA ARG A 90 -40.38 -13.31 -28.28
C ARG A 90 -39.37 -12.19 -28.02
N THR A 91 -38.64 -11.89 -29.08
CA THR A 91 -37.56 -10.91 -29.29
C THR A 91 -38.05 -9.45 -29.39
N THR A 92 -37.26 -8.53 -28.76
CA THR A 92 -36.83 -7.13 -29.06
C THR A 92 -37.79 -6.11 -29.75
N PRO A 93 -37.71 -4.79 -29.42
CA PRO A 93 -36.61 -3.94 -29.92
C PRO A 93 -36.05 -2.86 -28.94
N VAL A 94 -34.78 -2.55 -29.22
CA VAL A 94 -33.97 -1.34 -29.03
C VAL A 94 -34.75 -0.03 -28.84
N PHE A 95 -34.39 0.75 -27.81
CA PHE A 95 -34.30 2.21 -27.88
C PHE A 95 -33.08 2.69 -27.08
N THR A 96 -32.25 3.46 -27.76
CA THR A 96 -31.01 4.08 -27.29
C THR A 96 -31.17 5.60 -27.16
N TRP A 97 -30.29 6.19 -26.34
CA TRP A 97 -29.83 7.58 -26.25
C TRP A 97 -30.65 8.60 -25.45
N ASN A 98 -30.04 9.11 -24.36
CA ASN A 98 -29.39 10.44 -24.38
C ASN A 98 -28.41 10.63 -23.18
N PRO A 99 -27.54 11.66 -23.20
CA PRO A 99 -26.09 11.48 -22.99
C PRO A 99 -25.53 12.07 -21.68
N LEU A 100 -24.36 11.54 -21.31
CA LEU A 100 -23.19 12.11 -20.62
C LEU A 100 -23.29 13.49 -19.93
N PRO A 101 -22.55 13.63 -18.82
CA PRO A 101 -21.39 14.51 -18.77
C PRO A 101 -20.12 13.69 -19.00
N THR A 102 -19.37 14.03 -20.04
CA THR A 102 -18.03 13.52 -20.31
C THR A 102 -17.06 14.06 -19.28
N ALA A 103 -16.50 13.19 -18.44
CA ALA A 103 -15.22 13.48 -17.81
C ALA A 103 -14.13 13.37 -18.90
N ASN A 104 -13.43 14.47 -19.17
CA ASN A 104 -12.33 14.51 -20.13
C ASN A 104 -11.12 13.74 -19.58
N GLY A 105 -10.60 12.74 -20.32
CA GLY A 105 -9.29 12.11 -20.04
C GLY A 105 -9.25 10.58 -19.85
N ILE A 106 -10.33 9.84 -20.14
CA ILE A 106 -10.36 8.37 -20.00
C ILE A 106 -10.02 7.70 -21.34
N VAL A 107 -8.97 6.85 -21.37
CA VAL A 107 -8.69 5.96 -22.50
C VAL A 107 -9.39 4.63 -22.27
N TYR A 108 -10.54 4.43 -22.92
CA TYR A 108 -11.17 3.11 -23.02
C TYR A 108 -10.39 2.25 -24.03
N ALA A 109 -10.27 0.93 -23.78
CA ALA A 109 -9.81 -0.03 -24.78
C ALA A 109 -10.65 0.14 -26.07
N LYS A 110 -10.01 0.64 -27.14
CA LYS A 110 -10.69 1.25 -28.29
C LYS A 110 -11.58 0.28 -29.09
N ASN A 111 -12.81 0.71 -29.36
CA ASN A 111 -13.34 0.64 -30.73
C ASN A 111 -12.56 1.64 -31.62
N LYS A 112 -12.20 1.21 -32.83
CA LYS A 112 -10.99 1.63 -33.59
C LYS A 112 -10.82 3.10 -34.04
N ASP A 113 -11.71 4.05 -33.79
CA ASP A 113 -11.59 5.40 -34.38
C ASP A 113 -11.92 6.53 -33.39
N SER A 114 -10.91 7.12 -32.72
CA SER A 114 -11.03 8.42 -32.04
C SER A 114 -9.66 8.99 -31.60
N GLU A 115 -9.45 10.28 -31.84
CA GLU A 115 -8.23 11.02 -31.47
C GLU A 115 -8.02 11.12 -29.95
N VAL A 116 -6.75 11.06 -29.54
CA VAL A 116 -6.28 11.26 -28.15
C VAL A 116 -6.39 12.75 -27.80
N LYS A 117 -6.96 13.09 -26.64
CA LYS A 117 -6.94 14.47 -26.10
C LYS A 117 -6.42 14.50 -24.67
N PHE A 118 -5.44 15.36 -24.44
CA PHE A 118 -4.90 15.71 -23.12
C PHE A 118 -5.86 16.67 -22.40
N SER A 119 -6.06 16.50 -21.09
CA SER A 119 -6.66 17.52 -20.24
C SER A 119 -5.60 18.15 -19.34
N ARG A 120 -5.65 19.48 -19.26
CA ARG A 120 -4.87 20.33 -18.34
C ARG A 120 -5.80 20.70 -17.18
N PHE A 121 -5.24 20.88 -15.98
CA PHE A 121 -5.95 21.50 -14.85
C PHE A 121 -6.41 22.91 -15.28
N GLU A 122 -7.71 23.17 -15.31
CA GLU A 122 -8.26 24.53 -15.34
C GLU A 122 -9.07 24.74 -14.06
N ASP A 123 -8.81 25.86 -13.40
CA ASP A 123 -9.55 26.36 -12.23
C ASP A 123 -10.97 26.73 -12.66
N ASP A 124 -11.97 25.94 -12.29
CA ASP A 124 -13.38 26.30 -12.47
C ASP A 124 -13.77 27.36 -11.43
N SER A 125 -13.50 28.63 -11.77
CA SER A 125 -14.17 29.77 -11.16
C SER A 125 -14.87 30.61 -12.22
N SER A 126 -16.16 30.86 -11.96
CA SER A 126 -17.12 31.69 -12.72
C SER A 126 -17.91 31.01 -13.85
N ASP A 127 -19.15 30.60 -13.53
CA ASP A 127 -20.29 31.11 -14.29
C ASP A 127 -21.55 31.23 -13.43
N THR A 128 -22.11 32.44 -13.39
CA THR A 128 -23.35 32.77 -12.68
C THR A 128 -24.53 32.64 -13.64
N GLY A 129 -25.29 31.56 -13.54
CA GLY A 129 -26.52 31.35 -14.31
C GLY A 129 -27.64 30.80 -13.43
N SER A 130 -28.58 31.66 -13.03
CA SER A 130 -29.72 31.33 -12.19
C SER A 130 -30.70 30.37 -12.87
N SER A 131 -30.99 29.24 -12.25
CA SER A 131 -32.27 28.53 -12.44
C SER A 131 -32.76 27.99 -11.11
N GLN A 132 -34.00 28.37 -10.78
CA GLN A 132 -34.67 28.20 -9.49
C GLN A 132 -34.72 26.72 -9.05
N VAL A 133 -34.22 26.44 -7.85
CA VAL A 133 -34.48 25.20 -7.12
C VAL A 133 -35.64 25.48 -6.16
N SER A 134 -36.70 24.68 -6.26
CA SER A 134 -37.79 24.66 -5.28
C SER A 134 -37.35 23.85 -4.07
N ASP A 135 -37.43 24.47 -2.89
CA ASP A 135 -37.14 23.85 -1.59
C ASP A 135 -38.02 22.61 -1.37
N VAL A 136 -37.38 21.45 -1.26
CA VAL A 136 -37.96 20.25 -0.66
C VAL A 136 -37.18 20.02 0.63
N GLU A 137 -37.85 20.18 1.77
CA GLU A 137 -37.33 19.78 3.07
C GLU A 137 -37.07 18.26 3.03
N GLU A 138 -35.80 17.85 2.95
CA GLU A 138 -35.41 16.45 3.14
C GLU A 138 -35.37 16.12 4.63
N THR A 139 -36.25 15.21 5.05
CA THR A 139 -36.09 14.50 6.33
C THR A 139 -34.85 13.60 6.27
N PRO A 140 -34.12 13.37 7.38
CA PRO A 140 -32.93 12.52 7.39
C PRO A 140 -33.34 11.11 6.94
N SER A 141 -32.88 10.69 5.77
CA SER A 141 -33.17 9.35 5.27
C SER A 141 -32.32 8.33 6.04
N GLU A 142 -32.98 7.35 6.65
CA GLU A 142 -32.34 6.09 7.00
C GLU A 142 -31.73 5.52 5.71
N LYS A 143 -30.40 5.48 5.62
CA LYS A 143 -29.67 4.88 4.50
C LYS A 143 -30.08 3.42 4.38
N THR A 144 -30.86 3.10 3.34
CA THR A 144 -31.09 1.72 2.91
C THR A 144 -29.85 1.23 2.14
N PRO A 145 -29.51 -0.08 2.20
CA PRO A 145 -28.29 -0.62 1.60
C PRO A 145 -28.42 -0.66 0.08
N ALA A 146 -28.09 0.45 -0.57
CA ALA A 146 -27.56 0.44 -1.93
C ALA A 146 -26.05 0.16 -1.82
N ASP A 147 -25.52 -0.71 -2.67
CA ASP A 147 -24.08 -1.04 -2.67
C ASP A 147 -23.26 0.24 -2.81
N CYS A 148 -22.37 0.51 -1.84
CA CYS A 148 -21.53 1.70 -1.85
C CYS A 148 -20.53 1.71 -3.02
N TYR A 149 -20.13 0.52 -3.50
CA TYR A 149 -19.11 0.30 -4.52
C TYR A 149 -19.60 -0.78 -5.51
N PRO A 150 -20.63 -0.50 -6.33
CA PRO A 150 -21.33 -1.52 -7.13
C PRO A 150 -20.46 -2.12 -8.25
N ASN A 151 -19.37 -1.46 -8.63
CA ASN A 151 -18.46 -1.91 -9.68
C ASN A 151 -17.24 -2.68 -9.13
N CYS A 152 -17.06 -2.74 -7.81
CA CYS A 152 -15.92 -3.38 -7.16
C CYS A 152 -16.28 -4.80 -6.72
N ASP A 153 -15.58 -5.79 -7.25
CA ASP A 153 -15.63 -7.17 -6.79
C ASP A 153 -14.47 -7.47 -5.84
N VAL A 154 -14.77 -7.48 -4.55
CA VAL A 154 -13.79 -7.78 -3.50
C VAL A 154 -13.24 -9.21 -3.57
N ASN A 155 -13.93 -10.13 -4.26
CA ASN A 155 -13.50 -11.53 -4.33
C ASN A 155 -12.13 -11.68 -5.00
N VAL A 156 -11.69 -10.74 -5.85
CA VAL A 156 -10.35 -10.76 -6.45
C VAL A 156 -9.22 -10.82 -5.43
N TRP A 157 -9.44 -10.25 -4.23
CA TRP A 157 -8.51 -10.28 -3.11
C TRP A 157 -8.76 -11.46 -2.15
N LEU A 158 -9.93 -12.11 -2.21
CA LEU A 158 -10.33 -13.19 -1.30
C LEU A 158 -10.14 -14.61 -1.89
N ARG A 159 -9.64 -14.71 -3.12
CA ARG A 159 -9.38 -15.99 -3.79
C ARG A 159 -8.27 -16.78 -3.11
N SER A 160 -8.41 -18.09 -3.20
CA SER A 160 -7.38 -19.04 -2.77
C SER A 160 -7.01 -19.95 -3.94
N CYS A 161 -5.73 -19.99 -4.28
CA CYS A 161 -5.18 -20.89 -5.27
C CYS A 161 -5.31 -22.33 -4.77
N GLU A 162 -6.12 -23.13 -5.46
CA GLU A 162 -6.39 -24.52 -5.09
C GLU A 162 -5.37 -25.48 -5.72
N GLN A 163 -4.79 -25.11 -6.87
CA GLN A 163 -3.86 -25.93 -7.63
C GLN A 163 -2.70 -25.10 -8.18
N GLU A 164 -1.47 -25.53 -7.90
CA GLU A 164 -0.26 -24.98 -8.51
C GLU A 164 -0.19 -25.34 -9.99
N ILE A 165 0.32 -24.42 -10.81
CA ILE A 165 0.63 -24.65 -12.22
C ILE A 165 2.14 -24.77 -12.30
N VAL A 166 2.64 -26.01 -12.23
CA VAL A 166 4.08 -26.32 -12.26
C VAL A 166 4.63 -26.33 -13.68
N GLU A 167 3.89 -26.95 -14.60
CA GLU A 167 4.21 -26.91 -16.02
C GLU A 167 3.59 -25.65 -16.65
N PRO A 168 4.38 -24.80 -17.34
CA PRO A 168 3.86 -23.58 -17.92
C PRO A 168 2.72 -23.84 -18.92
N ILE A 169 1.65 -23.05 -18.82
CA ILE A 169 0.56 -23.03 -19.80
C ILE A 169 0.75 -21.87 -20.77
N GLU A 170 0.58 -22.10 -22.07
CA GLU A 170 0.65 -21.06 -23.11
C GLU A 170 -0.66 -20.28 -23.15
N GLY A 171 -0.57 -18.95 -23.26
CA GLY A 171 -1.71 -18.05 -23.27
C GLY A 171 -2.15 -17.66 -24.68
N ALA A 172 -3.41 -17.26 -24.80
CA ALA A 172 -3.94 -16.68 -26.03
C ALA A 172 -3.52 -15.20 -26.13
N VAL A 173 -2.69 -14.88 -27.11
CA VAL A 173 -2.20 -13.51 -27.34
C VAL A 173 -3.15 -12.74 -28.26
N THR A 174 -3.52 -11.53 -27.83
CA THR A 174 -4.20 -10.52 -28.65
C THR A 174 -3.30 -9.29 -28.77
N GLY A 175 -3.25 -8.66 -29.95
CA GLY A 175 -2.31 -7.57 -30.25
C GLY A 175 -0.97 -8.07 -30.77
N VAL A 176 0.08 -7.25 -30.64
CA VAL A 176 1.43 -7.60 -31.11
C VAL A 176 2.44 -7.29 -30.00
N ILE A 177 3.00 -8.33 -29.39
CA ILE A 177 4.06 -8.18 -28.38
C ILE A 177 5.34 -7.66 -29.08
N PRO A 178 5.99 -6.60 -28.58
CA PRO A 178 7.23 -6.11 -29.18
C PRO A 178 8.32 -7.19 -29.22
N GLU A 179 8.99 -7.35 -30.36
CA GLU A 179 10.00 -8.41 -30.57
C GLU A 179 11.17 -8.34 -29.59
N TRP A 180 11.50 -7.15 -29.11
CA TRP A 180 12.57 -6.94 -28.14
C TRP A 180 12.18 -7.34 -26.71
N LEU A 181 10.89 -7.50 -26.42
CA LEU A 181 10.40 -7.81 -25.08
C LEU A 181 10.55 -9.33 -24.82
N THR A 182 11.71 -9.72 -24.30
CA THR A 182 12.01 -11.11 -23.92
C THR A 182 12.44 -11.16 -22.46
N GLY A 183 11.77 -11.96 -21.65
CA GLY A 183 12.00 -11.97 -20.20
C GLY A 183 10.96 -12.71 -19.40
N SER A 184 11.06 -12.61 -18.07
CA SER A 184 10.09 -13.17 -17.14
C SER A 184 9.61 -12.10 -16.18
N LEU A 185 8.30 -11.84 -16.18
CA LEU A 185 7.65 -11.09 -15.11
C LEU A 185 7.43 -12.04 -13.92
N LEU A 186 8.17 -11.83 -12.83
CA LEU A 186 8.02 -12.56 -11.58
C LEU A 186 7.17 -11.73 -10.62
N ARG A 187 6.18 -12.36 -9.98
CA ARG A 187 5.27 -11.72 -9.04
C ARG A 187 5.14 -12.54 -7.77
N ASN A 188 4.89 -11.88 -6.65
CA ASN A 188 4.59 -12.50 -5.37
C ASN A 188 3.34 -11.84 -4.77
N GLY A 189 2.65 -12.52 -3.87
CA GLY A 189 1.45 -12.01 -3.26
C GLY A 189 0.64 -13.05 -2.49
N PRO A 190 -0.59 -12.69 -2.08
CA PRO A 190 -1.51 -13.61 -1.43
C PRO A 190 -1.87 -14.77 -2.35
N GLY A 191 -1.64 -15.98 -1.87
CA GLY A 191 -1.91 -17.21 -2.60
C GLY A 191 -3.11 -17.98 -2.11
N SER A 192 -3.20 -18.19 -0.80
CA SER A 192 -4.35 -18.89 -0.20
C SER A 192 -4.63 -18.34 1.18
N LEU A 193 -5.88 -17.91 1.37
CA LEU A 193 -6.43 -17.56 2.67
C LEU A 193 -6.80 -18.79 3.49
N LYS A 194 -6.87 -19.97 2.89
CA LYS A 194 -7.35 -21.20 3.51
C LYS A 194 -6.22 -22.13 3.93
N VAL A 195 -6.36 -22.72 5.12
CA VAL A 195 -5.53 -23.81 5.63
C VAL A 195 -6.44 -24.87 6.26
N GLY A 196 -6.68 -25.97 5.54
CA GLY A 196 -7.75 -26.90 5.90
C GLY A 196 -9.09 -26.18 5.93
N GLU A 197 -9.84 -26.32 7.03
CA GLU A 197 -11.12 -25.63 7.25
C GLU A 197 -10.95 -24.21 7.83
N MET A 198 -9.72 -23.80 8.19
CA MET A 198 -9.46 -22.48 8.74
C MET A 198 -9.21 -21.46 7.63
N THR A 199 -9.58 -20.21 7.91
CA THR A 199 -9.28 -19.06 7.06
C THR A 199 -8.44 -18.05 7.85
N PHE A 200 -7.44 -17.45 7.21
CA PHE A 200 -6.71 -16.33 7.77
C PHE A 200 -7.62 -15.10 7.93
N ASN A 201 -7.36 -14.28 8.94
CA ASN A 201 -8.15 -13.08 9.24
C ASN A 201 -7.71 -11.87 8.42
N HIS A 202 -6.46 -11.83 7.94
CA HIS A 202 -5.89 -10.68 7.25
C HIS A 202 -5.26 -11.09 5.91
N LEU A 203 -5.36 -10.24 4.89
CA LEU A 203 -4.87 -10.52 3.53
C LEU A 203 -3.37 -10.87 3.52
N PHE A 204 -2.57 -10.11 4.26
CA PHE A 204 -1.12 -10.31 4.43
C PHE A 204 -0.72 -11.55 5.25
N ASP A 205 -1.67 -12.38 5.65
CA ASP A 205 -1.38 -13.68 6.27
C ASP A 205 -1.52 -14.84 5.27
N SER A 206 -2.05 -14.57 4.07
CA SER A 206 -2.24 -15.62 3.05
C SER A 206 -0.93 -16.29 2.73
N SER A 207 -0.96 -17.59 2.44
CA SER A 207 0.24 -18.31 2.01
C SER A 207 0.82 -17.68 0.74
N ALA A 208 2.12 -17.34 0.73
CA ALA A 208 2.79 -16.73 -0.41
C ALA A 208 2.68 -17.57 -1.70
N LEU A 209 2.27 -16.94 -2.80
CA LEU A 209 2.21 -17.54 -4.13
C LEU A 209 3.07 -16.74 -5.10
N LEU A 210 4.00 -17.45 -5.72
CA LEU A 210 4.85 -16.93 -6.78
C LEU A 210 4.13 -17.13 -8.11
N HIS A 211 4.17 -16.12 -8.98
CA HIS A 211 3.66 -16.20 -10.34
C HIS A 211 4.78 -15.84 -11.33
N ARG A 212 4.78 -16.48 -12.49
CA ARG A 212 5.68 -16.13 -13.60
C ARG A 212 4.91 -16.05 -14.91
N PHE A 213 5.12 -14.94 -15.62
CA PHE A 213 4.77 -14.79 -17.03
C PHE A 213 6.07 -14.71 -17.83
N ASN A 214 6.41 -15.78 -18.55
CA ASN A 214 7.58 -15.79 -19.44
C ASN A 214 7.17 -15.31 -20.83
N ILE A 215 7.91 -14.34 -21.37
CA ILE A 215 7.70 -13.75 -22.69
C ILE A 215 8.88 -14.13 -23.56
N GLU A 216 8.61 -14.81 -24.68
CA GLU A 216 9.62 -15.25 -25.63
C GLU A 216 8.98 -15.41 -27.02
N ASP A 217 9.64 -14.88 -28.06
CA ASP A 217 9.20 -14.98 -29.46
C ASP A 217 7.71 -14.62 -29.69
N GLY A 218 7.24 -13.55 -29.04
CA GLY A 218 5.86 -13.07 -29.15
C GLY A 218 4.81 -13.96 -28.46
N LYS A 219 5.24 -14.96 -27.69
CA LYS A 219 4.39 -15.84 -26.88
C LYS A 219 4.55 -15.53 -25.40
N VAL A 220 3.53 -15.89 -24.62
CA VAL A 220 3.58 -15.81 -23.17
C VAL A 220 3.16 -17.14 -22.55
N THR A 221 3.91 -17.62 -21.57
CA THR A 221 3.52 -18.77 -20.73
C THR A 221 3.33 -18.36 -19.28
N TYR A 222 2.36 -18.94 -18.59
CA TYR A 222 2.05 -18.69 -17.19
C TYR A 222 2.28 -19.93 -16.31
N GLN A 223 2.79 -19.70 -15.11
CA GLN A 223 2.91 -20.71 -14.05
C GLN A 223 2.82 -20.07 -12.67
N CYS A 224 2.42 -20.84 -11.66
CA CYS A 224 2.38 -20.39 -10.28
C CYS A 224 2.69 -21.50 -9.29
N ARG A 225 3.42 -21.17 -8.21
CA ARG A 225 3.79 -22.11 -7.15
C ARG A 225 3.82 -21.42 -5.79
N PHE A 226 3.34 -22.11 -4.78
CA PHE A 226 3.45 -21.67 -3.41
C PHE A 226 4.91 -21.65 -2.98
N LEU A 227 5.32 -20.55 -2.35
CA LEU A 227 6.61 -20.50 -1.68
C LEU A 227 6.63 -21.54 -0.55
N LYS A 228 7.60 -22.45 -0.57
CA LYS A 228 7.70 -23.53 0.41
C LYS A 228 8.39 -23.06 1.70
N SER A 229 7.84 -22.01 2.33
CA SER A 229 8.24 -21.53 3.66
C SER A 229 7.94 -22.57 4.75
N ASP A 230 8.57 -22.44 5.91
CA ASP A 230 8.28 -23.31 7.05
C ASP A 230 6.86 -23.08 7.58
N ALA A 231 6.38 -21.83 7.58
CA ALA A 231 4.99 -21.50 7.90
C ALA A 231 4.02 -22.24 7.00
N TYR A 232 4.22 -22.19 5.68
CA TYR A 232 3.41 -22.92 4.70
C TYR A 232 3.43 -24.43 4.95
N LYS A 233 4.62 -25.01 5.10
CA LYS A 233 4.79 -26.46 5.33
C LYS A 233 4.10 -26.92 6.61
N LYS A 234 4.27 -26.19 7.72
CA LYS A 234 3.67 -26.51 9.03
C LYS A 234 2.15 -26.42 8.98
N ASN A 235 1.61 -25.32 8.45
CA ASN A 235 0.17 -25.11 8.30
C ASN A 235 -0.46 -26.20 7.42
N ARG A 236 0.15 -26.50 6.27
CA ARG A 236 -0.32 -27.55 5.35
C ARG A 236 -0.24 -28.94 5.96
N ALA A 237 0.83 -29.28 6.68
CA ALA A 237 0.95 -30.58 7.35
C ALA A 237 -0.08 -30.75 8.48
N ALA A 238 -0.41 -29.67 9.19
CA ALA A 238 -1.35 -29.69 10.31
C ALA A 238 -2.83 -29.55 9.88
N GLN A 239 -3.09 -29.15 8.62
CA GLN A 239 -4.44 -28.81 8.11
C GLN A 239 -5.18 -27.78 8.99
N ARG A 240 -4.42 -26.89 9.62
CA ARG A 240 -4.88 -25.79 10.49
C ARG A 240 -3.78 -24.75 10.62
N ILE A 241 -4.13 -23.53 10.99
CA ILE A 241 -3.17 -22.43 11.19
C ILE A 241 -2.41 -22.65 12.51
N VAL A 242 -1.16 -23.09 12.42
CA VAL A 242 -0.26 -23.38 13.56
C VAL A 242 0.89 -22.40 13.71
N VAL A 243 1.02 -21.45 12.77
CA VAL A 243 1.95 -20.33 12.84
C VAL A 243 1.15 -19.04 12.93
N THR A 244 1.49 -18.20 13.91
CA THR A 244 0.88 -16.88 14.09
C THR A 244 1.48 -15.92 13.07
N GLU A 245 0.61 -15.24 12.33
CA GLU A 245 0.95 -14.32 11.25
C GLU A 245 0.72 -12.86 11.69
N PHE A 246 0.68 -11.92 10.74
CA PHE A 246 0.51 -10.51 11.01
C PHE A 246 -0.84 -10.20 11.68
N GLY A 247 -1.96 -10.70 11.14
CA GLY A 247 -3.32 -10.46 11.63
C GLY A 247 -4.04 -11.67 12.22
N THR A 248 -3.42 -12.86 12.18
CA THR A 248 -4.06 -14.14 12.57
C THR A 248 -3.26 -14.89 13.62
N SER A 249 -3.91 -15.22 14.73
CA SER A 249 -3.35 -16.12 15.74
C SER A 249 -3.35 -17.58 15.28
N ALA A 250 -2.26 -18.29 15.52
CA ALA A 250 -2.26 -19.75 15.47
C ALA A 250 -3.23 -20.33 16.49
N VAL A 251 -3.79 -21.50 16.19
CA VAL A 251 -4.53 -22.25 17.22
C VAL A 251 -3.60 -22.62 18.38
N PRO A 252 -4.06 -22.53 19.64
CA PRO A 252 -3.22 -22.87 20.78
C PRO A 252 -2.71 -24.31 20.71
N ASP A 253 -1.40 -24.50 20.82
CA ASP A 253 -0.82 -25.84 20.98
C ASP A 253 -0.85 -26.23 22.47
N PRO A 254 -1.62 -27.27 22.85
CA PRO A 254 -1.72 -27.71 24.24
C PRO A 254 -0.39 -28.27 24.81
N CYS A 255 0.58 -28.60 23.95
CA CYS A 255 1.88 -29.14 24.35
C CYS A 255 2.93 -28.06 24.71
N HIS A 256 2.69 -26.79 24.37
CA HIS A 256 3.60 -25.70 24.71
C HIS A 256 3.30 -25.12 26.10
N THR A 257 4.09 -25.53 27.11
CA THR A 257 4.04 -24.93 28.44
C THR A 257 4.44 -23.45 28.42
N ILE A 258 4.00 -22.67 29.41
CA ILE A 258 4.37 -21.25 29.56
C ILE A 258 5.90 -21.03 29.53
N PHE A 259 6.67 -21.99 30.05
CA PHE A 259 8.13 -21.97 30.04
C PHE A 259 8.72 -22.09 28.62
N HIS A 260 8.12 -22.90 27.73
CA HIS A 260 8.53 -22.96 26.32
C HIS A 260 8.22 -21.65 25.58
N LYS A 261 7.11 -20.99 25.91
CA LYS A 261 6.76 -19.67 25.35
C LYS A 261 7.73 -18.58 25.83
N ILE A 262 8.12 -18.60 27.11
CA ILE A 262 9.12 -17.67 27.65
C ILE A 262 10.50 -17.92 27.03
N ALA A 263 10.92 -19.18 26.87
CA ALA A 263 12.19 -19.51 26.23
C ALA A 263 12.24 -19.07 24.75
N ALA A 264 11.10 -19.08 24.05
CA ALA A 264 10.99 -18.58 22.69
C ALA A 264 11.28 -17.06 22.57
N ILE A 265 10.99 -16.27 23.61
CA ILE A 265 11.27 -14.81 23.62
C ILE A 265 12.79 -14.53 23.56
N PHE A 266 13.61 -15.43 24.09
CA PHE A 266 15.08 -15.27 24.13
C PHE A 266 15.81 -15.90 22.93
N ARG A 267 15.08 -16.40 21.93
CA ARG A 267 15.67 -16.95 20.70
C ARG A 267 16.08 -15.85 19.72
N LYS A 268 16.92 -16.22 18.75
CA LYS A 268 17.45 -15.31 17.74
C LYS A 268 16.29 -14.73 16.89
N PRO A 269 16.37 -13.45 16.46
CA PRO A 269 15.44 -12.89 15.47
C PRO A 269 15.28 -13.82 14.26
N GLY A 270 14.04 -14.06 13.84
CA GLY A 270 13.72 -14.96 12.72
C GLY A 270 13.51 -16.44 13.07
N GLU A 271 13.82 -16.91 14.29
CA GLU A 271 13.65 -18.34 14.65
C GLU A 271 12.20 -18.74 15.02
N ASN A 272 11.40 -17.80 15.54
CA ASN A 272 10.01 -18.07 15.96
C ASN A 272 8.96 -17.22 15.22
N ASN A 273 9.41 -16.31 14.36
CA ASN A 273 8.51 -15.50 13.54
C ASN A 273 8.09 -16.30 12.30
N SER A 274 6.96 -15.92 11.71
CA SER A 274 6.61 -16.43 10.39
C SER A 274 7.69 -16.09 9.36
N ASP A 275 8.00 -17.06 8.51
CA ASP A 275 8.84 -16.91 7.32
C ASP A 275 7.99 -16.85 6.03
N ASN A 276 6.71 -16.50 6.15
CA ASN A 276 5.83 -16.28 5.00
C ASN A 276 6.25 -15.04 4.18
N ALA A 277 7.17 -15.24 3.23
CA ALA A 277 7.70 -14.20 2.36
C ALA A 277 6.76 -13.92 1.17
N MET A 278 5.63 -13.24 1.40
CA MET A 278 4.58 -13.02 0.39
C MET A 278 4.60 -11.65 -0.31
N ILE A 279 5.54 -10.76 0.02
CA ILE A 279 5.42 -9.35 -0.37
C ILE A 279 6.04 -9.11 -1.75
N SER A 280 7.33 -9.36 -1.90
CA SER A 280 8.09 -8.97 -3.09
C SER A 280 9.14 -9.99 -3.51
N ILE A 281 9.76 -9.76 -4.67
CA ILE A 281 10.88 -10.54 -5.23
C ILE A 281 11.94 -9.56 -5.72
N TYR A 282 13.20 -9.77 -5.34
CA TYR A 282 14.32 -8.95 -5.81
C TYR A 282 15.55 -9.78 -6.16
N PRO A 283 16.36 -9.33 -7.14
CA PRO A 283 17.63 -9.94 -7.45
C PRO A 283 18.73 -9.54 -6.45
N PHE A 284 19.59 -10.49 -6.12
CA PHE A 284 20.86 -10.32 -5.41
C PHE A 284 21.93 -11.01 -6.26
N GLY A 285 22.58 -10.24 -7.14
CA GLY A 285 23.40 -10.81 -8.21
C GLY A 285 22.54 -11.61 -9.19
N ASP A 286 22.93 -12.84 -9.49
CA ASP A 286 22.20 -13.74 -10.39
C ASP A 286 21.10 -14.56 -9.67
N GLU A 287 20.94 -14.38 -8.36
CA GLU A 287 19.96 -15.09 -7.54
C GLU A 287 18.74 -14.23 -7.23
N TYR A 288 17.58 -14.87 -7.01
CA TYR A 288 16.33 -14.19 -6.70
C TYR A 288 15.81 -14.60 -5.34
N PHE A 289 15.34 -13.63 -4.56
CA PHE A 289 14.82 -13.85 -3.23
C PHE A 289 13.41 -13.29 -3.08
N ALA A 290 12.53 -14.06 -2.44
CA ALA A 290 11.22 -13.62 -1.97
C ALA A 290 11.35 -13.00 -0.57
N PHE A 291 10.65 -11.88 -0.35
CA PHE A 291 10.73 -11.08 0.88
C PHE A 291 9.40 -11.00 1.63
N THR A 292 9.53 -10.86 2.95
CA THR A 292 8.58 -10.22 3.86
C THR A 292 9.34 -9.16 4.66
N GLU A 293 8.77 -8.65 5.74
CA GLU A 293 9.39 -7.69 6.66
C GLU A 293 9.97 -8.35 7.92
N SER A 294 10.15 -9.66 7.87
CA SER A 294 10.97 -10.42 8.83
C SER A 294 12.40 -10.50 8.30
N PRO A 295 13.41 -10.88 9.12
CA PRO A 295 14.78 -11.03 8.64
C PRO A 295 14.99 -12.29 7.78
N ILE A 296 13.93 -13.09 7.54
CA ILE A 296 14.00 -14.31 6.76
C ILE A 296 13.61 -14.04 5.30
N ILE A 297 14.47 -14.47 4.38
CA ILE A 297 14.23 -14.41 2.94
C ILE A 297 14.39 -15.81 2.32
N HIS A 298 13.71 -16.05 1.21
CA HIS A 298 13.72 -17.34 0.54
C HIS A 298 14.26 -17.23 -0.88
N LYS A 299 15.33 -17.97 -1.19
CA LYS A 299 15.83 -18.11 -2.55
C LYS A 299 14.83 -18.88 -3.40
N ILE A 300 14.51 -18.32 -4.56
CA ILE A 300 13.62 -18.93 -5.56
C ILE A 300 14.39 -19.15 -6.86
N ASP A 301 14.04 -20.22 -7.57
CA ASP A 301 14.43 -20.39 -8.97
C ASP A 301 13.48 -19.56 -9.85
N PRO A 302 13.97 -18.54 -10.57
CA PRO A 302 13.11 -17.67 -11.36
C PRO A 302 12.50 -18.39 -12.58
N ARG A 303 13.00 -19.56 -12.99
CA ARG A 303 12.47 -20.34 -14.11
C ARG A 303 11.43 -21.34 -13.68
N THR A 304 11.61 -22.01 -12.54
CA THR A 304 10.71 -23.09 -12.09
C THR A 304 9.81 -22.68 -10.93
N LEU A 305 10.05 -21.50 -10.33
CA LEU A 305 9.44 -21.01 -9.09
C LEU A 305 9.69 -21.93 -7.87
N ASP A 306 10.66 -22.85 -7.95
CA ASP A 306 11.01 -23.69 -6.82
C ASP A 306 11.69 -22.90 -5.71
N THR A 307 11.31 -23.21 -4.46
CA THR A 307 11.95 -22.66 -3.27
C THR A 307 13.13 -23.53 -2.87
N SER A 308 14.31 -22.92 -2.73
CA SER A 308 15.55 -23.66 -2.42
C SER A 308 16.07 -23.37 -1.02
N THR A 309 16.75 -22.23 -0.85
CA THR A 309 17.45 -21.86 0.39
C THR A 309 16.63 -20.87 1.21
N LYS A 310 16.55 -21.10 2.52
CA LYS A 310 16.09 -20.11 3.50
C LYS A 310 17.31 -19.40 4.10
N LEU A 311 17.36 -18.08 4.02
CA LEU A 311 18.43 -17.27 4.62
C LEU A 311 17.86 -16.40 5.73
N ASN A 312 18.59 -16.28 6.83
CA ASN A 312 18.33 -15.29 7.86
C ASN A 312 19.35 -14.16 7.72
N VAL A 313 18.91 -12.98 7.29
CA VAL A 313 19.77 -11.81 7.09
C VAL A 313 20.44 -11.38 8.41
N SER A 314 19.79 -11.64 9.56
CA SER A 314 20.35 -11.42 10.90
C SER A 314 21.54 -12.33 11.25
N ASP A 315 21.85 -13.33 10.43
CA ASP A 315 23.06 -14.14 10.56
C ASP A 315 24.31 -13.39 10.06
N TYR A 316 24.12 -12.43 9.15
CA TYR A 316 25.18 -11.71 8.46
C TYR A 316 25.35 -10.28 8.98
N VAL A 317 24.24 -9.60 9.31
CA VAL A 317 24.23 -8.21 9.79
C VAL A 317 23.36 -8.06 11.02
N GLY A 318 23.74 -7.15 11.93
CA GLY A 318 23.08 -6.97 13.23
C GLY A 318 21.72 -6.26 13.15
N ILE A 319 20.72 -6.92 12.58
CA ILE A 319 19.33 -6.41 12.44
C ILE A 319 18.33 -7.35 13.10
N VAL A 320 17.13 -6.83 13.42
CA VAL A 320 15.98 -7.62 13.90
C VAL A 320 14.94 -7.84 12.80
N ASN A 321 14.83 -6.90 11.87
CA ASN A 321 14.01 -6.97 10.67
C ASN A 321 14.54 -6.02 9.59
N HIS A 322 14.02 -6.15 8.38
CA HIS A 322 14.28 -5.26 7.25
C HIS A 322 13.01 -5.02 6.46
N THR A 323 13.02 -4.01 5.59
CA THR A 323 11.92 -3.78 4.65
C THR A 323 11.91 -4.85 3.55
N SER A 324 10.77 -4.98 2.89
CA SER A 324 10.61 -5.85 1.71
C SER A 324 10.91 -5.14 0.39
N HIS A 325 11.45 -3.91 0.44
CA HIS A 325 11.72 -3.06 -0.73
C HIS A 325 13.18 -2.58 -0.75
N PRO A 326 14.14 -3.50 -0.96
CA PRO A 326 15.52 -3.11 -1.17
C PRO A 326 15.70 -2.27 -2.45
N HIS A 327 16.69 -1.39 -2.46
CA HIS A 327 17.16 -0.71 -3.66
C HIS A 327 18.25 -1.52 -4.35
N VAL A 328 18.02 -1.92 -5.61
CA VAL A 328 19.02 -2.60 -6.46
C VAL A 328 19.64 -1.57 -7.38
N MET A 329 20.92 -1.28 -7.19
CA MET A 329 21.65 -0.28 -7.96
C MET A 329 22.07 -0.84 -9.34
N SER A 330 22.40 0.05 -10.28
CA SER A 330 22.85 -0.34 -11.63
C SER A 330 24.18 -1.11 -11.66
N ASP A 331 25.02 -0.95 -10.63
CA ASP A 331 26.25 -1.73 -10.44
C ASP A 331 26.01 -3.11 -9.77
N GLY A 332 24.75 -3.44 -9.46
CA GLY A 332 24.35 -4.68 -8.79
C GLY A 332 24.48 -4.65 -7.27
N THR A 333 24.91 -3.54 -6.67
CA THR A 333 24.90 -3.34 -5.21
C THR A 333 23.45 -3.26 -4.74
N VAL A 334 23.13 -3.90 -3.61
CA VAL A 334 21.79 -3.82 -3.03
C VAL A 334 21.84 -3.09 -1.70
N TYR A 335 20.93 -2.14 -1.49
CA TYR A 335 20.72 -1.48 -0.20
C TYR A 335 19.36 -1.86 0.38
N ASN A 336 19.27 -2.02 1.70
CA ASN A 336 17.99 -2.21 2.37
C ASN A 336 17.97 -1.46 3.71
N LEU A 337 16.78 -0.99 4.11
CA LEU A 337 16.54 -0.43 5.43
C LEU A 337 16.15 -1.56 6.39
N GLY A 338 16.71 -1.55 7.59
CA GLY A 338 16.30 -2.42 8.67
C GLY A 338 16.38 -1.77 10.05
N CYS A 339 15.90 -2.49 11.06
CA CYS A 339 16.01 -2.06 12.45
C CYS A 339 17.12 -2.86 13.13
N SER A 340 18.02 -2.18 13.81
CA SER A 340 19.02 -2.74 14.71
C SER A 340 18.66 -2.41 16.16
N VAL A 341 19.08 -3.25 17.10
CA VAL A 341 19.00 -2.92 18.54
C VAL A 341 20.42 -2.65 19.03
N THR A 342 20.67 -1.39 19.40
CA THR A 342 21.96 -0.93 19.95
C THR A 342 21.86 -0.74 21.46
N LYS A 343 22.98 -0.41 22.11
CA LYS A 343 23.00 -0.10 23.56
C LYS A 343 22.08 1.08 23.93
N THR A 344 21.82 1.99 23.00
CA THR A 344 21.00 3.19 23.22
C THR A 344 19.53 2.98 22.86
N GLY A 345 19.18 1.86 22.23
CA GLY A 345 17.82 1.51 21.82
C GLY A 345 17.73 1.06 20.35
N PRO A 346 16.51 0.96 19.80
CA PRO A 346 16.30 0.68 18.39
C PRO A 346 16.91 1.78 17.51
N THR A 347 17.40 1.37 16.34
CA THR A 347 18.10 2.24 15.38
C THR A 347 17.72 1.81 13.98
N TYR A 348 17.35 2.78 13.15
CA TYR A 348 17.13 2.57 11.72
C TYR A 348 18.48 2.52 11.03
N THR A 349 18.69 1.48 10.23
CA THR A 349 20.01 1.10 9.75
C THR A 349 19.94 0.77 8.27
N ILE A 350 20.80 1.40 7.48
CA ILE A 350 20.97 1.08 6.06
C ILE A 350 22.03 -0.03 5.93
N ILE A 351 21.63 -1.12 5.30
CA ILE A 351 22.44 -2.28 5.01
C ILE A 351 22.88 -2.19 3.55
N CYS A 352 24.16 -2.40 3.29
CA CYS A 352 24.73 -2.56 1.97
C CYS A 352 25.11 -4.03 1.76
N PHE A 353 24.65 -4.61 0.66
CA PHE A 353 25.05 -5.90 0.12
C PHE A 353 25.85 -5.63 -1.16
N PRO A 354 27.19 -5.59 -1.07
CA PRO A 354 28.04 -5.27 -2.22
C PRO A 354 27.87 -6.31 -3.31
N HIS A 355 27.88 -5.87 -4.58
CA HIS A 355 27.90 -6.79 -5.70
C HIS A 355 29.16 -7.66 -5.69
N GLY A 356 29.00 -8.95 -5.98
CA GLY A 356 30.10 -9.90 -6.09
C GLY A 356 29.78 -11.26 -5.47
N GLU A 357 30.77 -12.13 -5.40
CA GLU A 357 30.65 -13.39 -4.68
C GLU A 357 30.44 -13.14 -3.17
N ASN A 358 29.59 -13.92 -2.53
CA ASN A 358 29.32 -13.84 -1.09
C ASN A 358 28.75 -12.48 -0.65
N MET A 359 27.76 -11.95 -1.40
CA MET A 359 27.11 -10.65 -1.11
C MET A 359 26.61 -10.54 0.33
N PHE A 360 26.09 -11.64 0.90
CA PHE A 360 25.56 -11.68 2.25
C PHE A 360 26.68 -11.67 3.30
N GLU A 361 27.74 -12.45 3.12
CA GLU A 361 28.91 -12.48 4.01
C GLU A 361 29.64 -11.13 4.05
N ASN A 362 29.58 -10.38 2.95
CA ASN A 362 30.15 -9.04 2.83
C ASN A 362 29.16 -7.92 3.19
N ALA A 363 27.95 -8.27 3.61
CA ALA A 363 26.93 -7.31 3.98
C ALA A 363 27.36 -6.49 5.20
N ARG A 364 27.09 -5.19 5.18
CA ARG A 364 27.51 -4.28 6.26
C ARG A 364 26.53 -3.14 6.44
N ILE A 365 26.52 -2.60 7.64
CA ILE A 365 25.81 -1.37 7.98
C ILE A 365 26.62 -0.18 7.44
N VAL A 366 25.99 0.70 6.68
CA VAL A 366 26.64 1.89 6.08
C VAL A 366 26.13 3.21 6.61
N ALA A 367 24.90 3.27 7.13
CA ALA A 367 24.35 4.46 7.74
C ALA A 367 23.36 4.07 8.84
N SER A 368 23.15 4.95 9.82
CA SER A 368 22.16 4.68 10.87
C SER A 368 21.65 5.95 11.56
N VAL A 369 20.37 5.94 11.95
CA VAL A 369 19.74 6.99 12.75
C VAL A 369 18.94 6.35 13.90
N PRO A 370 19.16 6.77 15.17
CA PRO A 370 18.40 6.23 16.30
C PRO A 370 16.90 6.51 16.14
N ALA A 371 16.05 5.53 16.48
CA ALA A 371 14.61 5.77 16.52
C ALA A 371 14.27 6.74 17.65
N ARG A 372 13.33 7.67 17.42
CA ARG A 372 13.00 8.70 18.41
C ARG A 372 12.37 8.12 19.68
N TRP A 373 11.71 6.96 19.56
CA TRP A 373 11.03 6.28 20.67
C TRP A 373 11.66 4.93 21.01
N LYS A 374 12.32 4.85 22.17
CA LYS A 374 13.06 3.65 22.61
C LYS A 374 12.25 2.35 22.70
N PHE A 375 10.95 2.45 22.94
CA PHE A 375 10.05 1.30 23.12
C PHE A 375 8.94 1.23 22.06
N HIS A 376 8.98 2.14 21.09
CA HIS A 376 7.97 2.27 20.04
C HIS A 376 8.66 2.68 18.72
N PRO A 377 9.64 1.92 18.19
CA PRO A 377 10.19 2.23 16.88
C PRO A 377 9.08 2.34 15.83
N GLY A 378 9.12 3.36 14.99
CA GLY A 378 8.25 3.52 13.84
C GLY A 378 8.33 2.33 12.87
N TYR A 379 7.20 1.97 12.29
CA TYR A 379 7.02 0.99 11.24
C TYR A 379 7.66 1.47 9.93
N MET A 380 8.39 0.58 9.25
CA MET A 380 9.13 0.88 8.02
C MET A 380 8.70 -0.08 6.92
N HIS A 381 8.35 0.47 5.75
CA HIS A 381 7.97 -0.33 4.59
C HIS A 381 8.89 -0.08 3.38
N THR A 382 9.28 1.17 3.16
CA THR A 382 10.25 1.57 2.12
C THR A 382 11.21 2.63 2.67
N PHE A 383 12.26 2.93 1.90
CA PHE A 383 13.20 4.02 2.15
C PHE A 383 13.63 4.62 0.82
N GLY A 384 14.34 5.73 0.83
CA GLY A 384 14.84 6.38 -0.37
C GLY A 384 16.37 6.41 -0.46
N ILE A 385 16.89 6.50 -1.67
CA ILE A 385 18.29 6.72 -1.99
C ILE A 385 18.44 7.76 -3.12
N THR A 386 19.21 8.82 -2.88
CA THR A 386 19.64 9.81 -3.88
C THR A 386 21.12 9.59 -4.21
N GLU A 387 21.74 10.48 -5.00
CA GLU A 387 23.18 10.45 -5.26
C GLU A 387 24.00 10.51 -3.95
N ASN A 388 23.64 11.40 -3.02
CA ASN A 388 24.41 11.69 -1.81
C ASN A 388 23.71 11.33 -0.49
N TYR A 389 22.41 11.02 -0.49
CA TYR A 389 21.65 10.75 0.73
C TYR A 389 20.87 9.43 0.72
N PHE A 390 20.78 8.80 1.88
CA PHE A 390 19.70 7.89 2.23
C PHE A 390 18.58 8.69 2.89
N VAL A 391 17.33 8.42 2.49
CA VAL A 391 16.12 9.07 3.01
C VAL A 391 15.35 8.07 3.87
N VAL A 392 15.17 8.37 5.15
CA VAL A 392 14.39 7.53 6.08
C VAL A 392 13.21 8.34 6.61
N VAL A 393 11.99 7.87 6.39
CA VAL A 393 10.76 8.52 6.88
C VAL A 393 10.23 7.77 8.10
N GLU A 394 10.36 8.36 9.29
CA GLU A 394 9.82 7.84 10.56
C GLU A 394 8.40 8.39 10.79
N GLN A 395 7.42 7.60 10.33
CA GLN A 395 5.98 7.84 10.51
C GLN A 395 5.50 7.53 11.94
N PRO A 396 4.39 8.12 12.42
CA PRO A 396 3.88 7.92 13.77
C PRO A 396 3.07 6.62 13.95
N LEU A 397 3.14 5.67 13.02
CA LEU A 397 2.76 4.27 13.26
C LEU A 397 3.96 3.53 13.85
N SER A 398 3.84 3.06 15.08
CA SER A 398 4.92 2.40 15.81
C SER A 398 4.67 0.93 16.09
N VAL A 399 5.75 0.16 16.27
CA VAL A 399 5.73 -1.19 16.83
C VAL A 399 6.05 -1.10 18.32
N SER A 400 5.03 -1.29 19.17
CA SER A 400 5.16 -1.28 20.63
C SER A 400 5.92 -2.51 21.13
N VAL A 401 7.19 -2.35 21.52
CA VAL A 401 8.03 -3.45 22.05
C VAL A 401 7.38 -4.12 23.28
N PRO A 402 6.81 -3.40 24.26
CA PRO A 402 6.11 -4.03 25.37
C PRO A 402 4.89 -4.83 24.93
N SER A 403 4.12 -4.31 23.96
CA SER A 403 2.95 -5.03 23.42
C SER A 403 3.40 -6.29 22.70
N MET A 404 4.43 -6.23 21.86
CA MET A 404 4.99 -7.37 21.15
C MET A 404 5.39 -8.52 22.09
N LEU A 405 6.04 -8.21 23.21
CA LEU A 405 6.39 -9.21 24.23
C LEU A 405 5.15 -9.84 24.87
N VAL A 406 4.13 -9.04 25.17
CA VAL A 406 2.84 -9.53 25.72
C VAL A 406 2.12 -10.39 24.68
N SER A 407 2.05 -9.95 23.42
CA SER A 407 1.40 -10.66 22.32
C SER A 407 2.05 -12.01 22.07
N GLN A 408 3.38 -12.11 22.12
CA GLN A 408 4.10 -13.39 22.03
C GLN A 408 3.74 -14.37 23.16
N ILE A 409 3.60 -13.89 24.40
CA ILE A 409 3.21 -14.73 25.55
C ILE A 409 1.76 -15.21 25.40
N ARG A 410 0.88 -14.31 24.95
CA ARG A 410 -0.57 -14.55 24.79
C ARG A 410 -0.96 -15.22 23.48
N ASN A 411 -0.01 -15.37 22.56
CA ASN A 411 -0.26 -15.84 21.19
C ASN A 411 -1.24 -14.93 20.41
N GLU A 412 -1.14 -13.62 20.63
CA GLU A 412 -1.86 -12.59 19.87
C GLU A 412 -1.07 -12.23 18.59
N PRO A 413 -1.74 -11.81 17.50
CA PRO A 413 -1.09 -11.53 16.22
C PRO A 413 -0.25 -10.24 16.27
N MET A 414 0.72 -10.09 15.36
CA MET A 414 1.67 -8.95 15.36
C MET A 414 0.98 -7.58 15.23
N ALA A 415 -0.13 -7.50 14.50
CA ALA A 415 -0.93 -6.29 14.34
C ALA A 415 -1.36 -5.67 15.68
N SER A 416 -1.54 -6.48 16.73
CA SER A 416 -1.86 -6.00 18.09
C SER A 416 -0.76 -5.13 18.71
N SER A 417 0.45 -5.16 18.15
CA SER A 417 1.60 -4.37 18.61
C SER A 417 1.72 -3.02 17.90
N LEU A 418 0.93 -2.79 16.83
CA LEU A 418 0.94 -1.52 16.12
C LEU A 418 0.19 -0.44 16.93
N LYS A 419 0.79 0.75 17.02
CA LYS A 419 0.19 1.91 17.70
C LYS A 419 0.40 3.17 16.87
N TRP A 420 -0.71 3.81 16.51
CA TRP A 420 -0.74 5.11 15.85
C TRP A 420 -0.69 6.24 16.88
N PHE A 421 0.21 7.20 16.67
CA PHE A 421 0.30 8.41 17.48
C PHE A 421 -0.13 9.63 16.67
N GLU A 422 -1.44 9.82 16.50
CA GLU A 422 -2.05 10.86 15.66
C GLU A 422 -1.52 12.28 15.93
N ASN A 423 -1.26 12.62 17.20
CA ASN A 423 -0.74 13.94 17.58
C ASN A 423 0.78 14.07 17.46
N GLN A 424 1.46 13.21 16.70
CA GLN A 424 2.91 13.21 16.53
C GLN A 424 3.27 13.44 15.06
N GLN A 425 4.24 14.31 14.83
CA GLN A 425 4.73 14.62 13.48
C GLN A 425 5.44 13.42 12.84
N THR A 426 5.53 13.44 11.52
CA THR A 426 6.41 12.56 10.74
C THR A 426 7.80 13.18 10.65
N PHE A 427 8.85 12.39 10.84
CA PHE A 427 10.24 12.87 10.70
C PHE A 427 10.84 12.32 9.40
N ILE A 428 11.50 13.17 8.62
CA ILE A 428 12.21 12.79 7.41
C ILE A 428 13.70 13.03 7.64
N TYR A 429 14.49 11.97 7.63
CA TYR A 429 15.92 11.99 7.88
C TYR A 429 16.71 11.88 6.58
N LEU A 430 17.73 12.73 6.42
CA LEU A 430 18.75 12.58 5.37
C LEU A 430 20.08 12.15 6.01
N LEU A 431 20.49 10.93 5.69
CA LEU A 431 21.80 10.40 6.08
C LEU A 431 22.74 10.49 4.89
N ASP A 432 23.91 11.07 5.08
CA ASP A 432 24.94 11.15 4.05
C ASP A 432 25.44 9.75 3.66
N ARG A 433 25.51 9.46 2.36
CA ARG A 433 25.84 8.12 1.86
C ARG A 433 27.31 7.74 2.08
N ASP A 434 28.21 8.71 2.08
CA ASP A 434 29.65 8.47 2.21
C ASP A 434 30.07 8.27 3.67
N SER A 435 29.61 9.14 4.56
CA SER A 435 29.94 9.12 5.99
C SER A 435 28.96 8.30 6.84
N GLY A 436 27.74 8.07 6.35
CA GLY A 436 26.67 7.41 7.10
C GLY A 436 26.02 8.28 8.18
N GLU A 437 26.42 9.56 8.28
CA GLU A 437 25.97 10.49 9.31
C GLU A 437 24.61 11.13 8.97
N LEU A 438 23.75 11.30 9.96
CA LEU A 438 22.56 12.14 9.86
C LEU A 438 22.96 13.61 9.62
N LYS A 439 22.57 14.19 8.49
CA LYS A 439 22.87 15.60 8.15
C LYS A 439 21.69 16.54 8.37
N HIS A 440 20.47 16.07 8.06
CA HIS A 440 19.24 16.85 8.12
C HIS A 440 18.09 16.04 8.70
N THR A 441 17.23 16.74 9.44
CA THR A 441 15.94 16.24 9.94
C THR A 441 14.88 17.26 9.59
N TYR A 442 13.83 16.81 8.92
CA TYR A 442 12.65 17.60 8.59
C TYR A 442 11.42 17.03 9.30
N HIS A 443 10.44 17.89 9.49
CA HIS A 443 9.19 17.58 10.16
C HIS A 443 8.04 17.78 9.18
N ALA A 444 7.06 16.90 9.20
CA ALA A 444 5.82 17.04 8.45
C ALA A 444 4.63 16.70 9.35
N GLU A 445 3.42 16.94 8.86
CA GLU A 445 2.21 16.42 9.50
C GLU A 445 2.26 14.90 9.65
N SER A 446 1.42 14.39 10.56
CA SER A 446 1.24 12.95 10.69
C SER A 446 0.64 12.40 9.40
N PHE A 447 1.32 11.43 8.79
CA PHE A 447 0.77 10.64 7.69
C PHE A 447 1.27 9.21 7.82
N PHE A 448 0.51 8.28 7.27
CA PHE A 448 0.93 6.90 7.09
C PHE A 448 1.40 6.70 5.64
N TYR A 449 2.43 5.90 5.41
CA TYR A 449 2.88 5.55 4.07
C TYR A 449 3.34 4.10 4.02
N LEU A 450 3.22 3.53 2.83
CA LEU A 450 3.89 2.30 2.45
C LEU A 450 5.03 2.61 1.48
N HIS A 451 4.72 3.23 0.34
CA HIS A 451 5.66 3.33 -0.77
C HIS A 451 6.14 4.74 -1.05
N ILE A 452 7.46 4.90 -1.09
CA ILE A 452 8.13 6.03 -1.75
C ILE A 452 8.10 5.78 -3.26
N ILE A 453 7.75 6.81 -4.04
CA ILE A 453 7.71 6.79 -5.50
C ILE A 453 9.13 6.95 -6.05
N ASN A 454 9.77 8.08 -5.72
CA ASN A 454 11.17 8.34 -6.01
C ASN A 454 11.68 9.48 -5.12
N GLN A 455 13.00 9.67 -5.11
CA GLN A 455 13.68 10.73 -4.40
C GLN A 455 14.88 11.18 -5.22
N TYR A 456 15.23 12.46 -5.21
CA TYR A 456 16.38 12.94 -5.96
C TYR A 456 16.86 14.30 -5.46
N GLU A 457 18.08 14.69 -5.87
CA GLU A 457 18.66 15.99 -5.55
C GLU A 457 18.50 16.96 -6.72
N LYS A 458 18.09 18.20 -6.43
CA LYS A 458 17.94 19.27 -7.43
C LYS A 458 18.08 20.64 -6.79
N ASP A 459 18.92 21.48 -7.39
CA ASP A 459 19.12 22.90 -7.01
C ASP A 459 19.14 23.12 -5.48
N ASP A 460 20.01 22.41 -4.76
CA ASP A 460 20.18 22.50 -3.30
C ASP A 460 18.98 22.01 -2.44
N HIS A 461 18.15 21.15 -3.03
CA HIS A 461 17.05 20.48 -2.35
C HIS A 461 17.11 18.98 -2.59
N VAL A 462 16.52 18.21 -1.69
CA VAL A 462 16.08 16.84 -1.95
C VAL A 462 14.58 16.86 -2.21
N VAL A 463 14.14 16.31 -3.34
CA VAL A 463 12.74 16.06 -3.66
C VAL A 463 12.39 14.65 -3.21
N LEU A 464 11.26 14.47 -2.54
CA LEU A 464 10.73 13.18 -2.08
C LEU A 464 9.29 13.03 -2.53
N ASP A 465 9.04 12.09 -3.43
CA ASP A 465 7.71 11.73 -3.92
C ASP A 465 7.25 10.44 -3.23
N ILE A 466 6.05 10.43 -2.65
CA ILE A 466 5.64 9.39 -1.70
C ILE A 466 4.11 9.19 -1.72
N CYS A 467 3.66 7.94 -1.61
CA CYS A 467 2.24 7.60 -1.47
C CYS A 467 1.82 7.68 0.00
N CYS A 468 1.05 8.69 0.36
CA CYS A 468 0.63 8.97 1.73
C CYS A 468 -0.86 8.71 1.96
N TYR A 469 -1.18 8.23 3.15
CA TYR A 469 -2.51 8.12 3.72
C TYR A 469 -2.62 9.07 4.91
N LYS A 470 -3.85 9.48 5.23
CA LYS A 470 -4.14 10.29 6.42
C LYS A 470 -3.66 9.58 7.71
N ASP A 471 -3.95 8.29 7.79
CA ASP A 471 -3.70 7.44 8.95
C ASP A 471 -3.59 5.96 8.50
N PRO A 472 -3.31 4.99 9.40
CA PRO A 472 -3.11 3.60 9.03
C PRO A 472 -4.42 2.80 8.90
N ALA A 473 -5.58 3.45 8.77
CA ALA A 473 -6.87 2.77 8.64
C ALA A 473 -6.93 1.80 7.45
N MET A 474 -6.13 2.03 6.40
CA MET A 474 -5.98 1.10 5.28
C MET A 474 -5.58 -0.32 5.76
N LEU A 475 -4.80 -0.47 6.82
CA LEU A 475 -4.46 -1.78 7.38
C LEU A 475 -5.70 -2.52 7.92
N ASN A 476 -6.68 -1.79 8.48
CA ASN A 476 -7.94 -2.41 8.88
C ASN A 476 -8.76 -2.88 7.67
N CYS A 477 -8.73 -2.11 6.58
CA CYS A 477 -9.45 -2.44 5.36
C CYS A 477 -9.01 -3.79 4.77
N MET A 478 -7.79 -4.24 5.06
CA MET A 478 -7.19 -5.50 4.61
C MET A 478 -7.53 -6.72 5.50
N TYR A 479 -8.35 -6.56 6.55
CA TYR A 479 -8.96 -7.70 7.22
C TYR A 479 -10.04 -8.32 6.34
N VAL A 480 -10.09 -9.66 6.29
CA VAL A 480 -11.03 -10.43 5.48
C VAL A 480 -12.47 -10.08 5.79
N ASP A 481 -12.81 -9.92 7.06
CA ASP A 481 -14.17 -9.54 7.46
C ASP A 481 -14.49 -8.10 7.07
N THR A 482 -13.52 -7.18 7.14
CA THR A 482 -13.72 -5.79 6.72
C THR A 482 -13.88 -5.69 5.20
N MET A 483 -13.08 -6.43 4.43
CA MET A 483 -13.24 -6.56 2.97
C MET A 483 -14.63 -7.09 2.60
N LYS A 484 -15.09 -8.19 3.22
CA LYS A 484 -16.42 -8.76 2.94
C LYS A 484 -17.57 -7.80 3.24
N ASN A 485 -17.39 -6.91 4.21
CA ASN A 485 -18.41 -5.96 4.64
C ASN A 485 -18.15 -4.53 4.12
N MET A 486 -17.25 -4.35 3.13
CA MET A 486 -16.90 -3.01 2.64
C MET A 486 -18.11 -2.22 2.14
N GLN A 487 -19.10 -2.90 1.54
CA GLN A 487 -20.33 -2.28 1.02
C GLN A 487 -21.21 -1.65 2.12
N GLN A 488 -20.98 -1.98 3.39
CA GLN A 488 -21.67 -1.40 4.53
C GLN A 488 -20.96 -0.17 5.10
N ASN A 489 -19.75 0.14 4.62
CA ASN A 489 -18.94 1.25 5.09
C ASN A 489 -18.70 2.29 3.97
N PRO A 490 -19.42 3.43 3.97
CA PRO A 490 -19.24 4.48 2.97
C PRO A 490 -17.86 5.17 3.06
N ASP A 491 -17.15 5.02 4.18
CA ASP A 491 -15.81 5.60 4.38
C ASP A 491 -14.67 4.67 3.94
N TYR A 492 -14.97 3.43 3.52
CA TYR A 492 -13.95 2.43 3.16
C TYR A 492 -12.99 2.95 2.07
N ALA A 493 -13.52 3.61 1.04
CA ALA A 493 -12.70 4.18 -0.03
C ALA A 493 -11.75 5.27 0.50
N LYS A 494 -12.25 6.16 1.36
CA LYS A 494 -11.44 7.21 1.99
C LYS A 494 -10.32 6.62 2.85
N MET A 495 -10.62 5.58 3.63
CA MET A 495 -9.64 4.87 4.46
C MET A 495 -8.56 4.17 3.61
N PHE A 496 -8.90 3.76 2.39
CA PHE A 496 -8.01 3.02 1.47
C PHE A 496 -7.31 3.91 0.43
N ARG A 497 -7.54 5.22 0.45
CA ARG A 497 -7.04 6.15 -0.57
C ARG A 497 -5.65 6.69 -0.22
N GLY A 498 -4.61 6.09 -0.81
CA GLY A 498 -3.27 6.67 -0.85
C GLY A 498 -3.20 7.84 -1.85
N ARG A 499 -2.45 8.90 -1.53
CA ARG A 499 -2.26 10.11 -2.33
C ARG A 499 -0.78 10.30 -2.68
N PRO A 500 -0.41 10.57 -3.95
CA PRO A 500 0.97 10.83 -4.30
C PRO A 500 1.33 12.28 -3.95
N LEU A 501 2.20 12.46 -2.95
CA LEU A 501 2.64 13.75 -2.42
C LEU A 501 4.12 13.97 -2.72
N ARG A 502 4.50 15.23 -2.97
CA ARG A 502 5.89 15.66 -3.13
C ARG A 502 6.31 16.59 -2.00
N PHE A 503 7.34 16.20 -1.27
CA PHE A 503 8.06 17.06 -0.34
C PHE A 503 9.31 17.63 -1.00
N VAL A 504 9.65 18.88 -0.68
CA VAL A 504 10.89 19.51 -1.13
C VAL A 504 11.68 19.97 0.10
N LEU A 505 12.86 19.37 0.27
CA LEU A 505 13.67 19.40 1.49
C LEU A 505 14.92 20.27 1.25
N PRO A 506 14.98 21.52 1.76
CA PRO A 506 16.11 22.41 1.52
C PRO A 506 17.37 21.92 2.23
N LEU A 507 18.53 21.93 1.55
CA LEU A 507 19.81 21.48 2.14
C LEU A 507 20.54 22.62 2.86
N ASN A 508 20.52 23.86 2.35
CA ASN A 508 21.16 25.01 3.01
C ASN A 508 20.17 25.95 3.72
N TYR A 509 19.84 25.63 4.97
CA TYR A 509 19.00 26.49 5.82
C TYR A 509 19.65 26.92 7.15
N LYS A 510 20.82 26.36 7.49
CA LYS A 510 21.48 26.60 8.79
C LYS A 510 21.97 28.04 8.99
N GLU A 511 22.22 28.79 7.91
CA GLU A 511 22.53 30.23 8.01
C GLU A 511 21.28 31.06 8.31
N THR A 512 20.13 30.68 7.74
CA THR A 512 18.82 31.29 8.02
C THR A 512 18.43 31.11 9.49
N VAL A 513 18.70 29.93 10.08
CA VAL A 513 18.47 29.64 11.52
C VAL A 513 19.23 30.60 12.44
N LYS A 514 20.48 30.95 12.10
CA LYS A 514 21.30 31.88 12.90
C LYS A 514 20.76 33.32 12.89
N SER A 515 20.04 33.69 11.83
CA SER A 515 19.43 35.02 11.68
C SER A 515 18.15 35.17 12.51
N SER A 516 17.37 34.10 12.67
CA SER A 516 16.05 34.13 13.31
C SER A 516 16.07 33.92 14.83
N SER A 517 17.10 33.25 15.37
CA SER A 517 17.29 33.08 16.82
C SER A 517 17.64 34.39 17.57
N ALA A 518 18.01 35.45 16.85
CA ALA A 518 18.39 36.74 17.44
C ALA A 518 17.20 37.59 17.91
N SER A 519 15.95 37.29 17.54
CA SER A 519 14.81 38.21 17.75
C SER A 519 13.62 37.69 18.55
N ILE A 520 13.62 36.45 19.07
CA ILE A 520 12.42 35.88 19.73
C ILE A 520 12.77 35.32 21.11
N PHE A 521 12.94 36.22 22.08
CA PHE A 521 12.79 35.86 23.49
C PHE A 521 11.33 36.04 23.94
N SER A 522 10.82 35.00 24.61
CA SER A 522 9.66 35.00 25.51
C SER A 522 8.24 34.93 24.92
N VAL A 523 7.75 33.75 24.55
CA VAL A 523 6.31 33.43 24.73
C VAL A 523 6.10 31.94 25.05
N GLY A 524 5.63 31.64 26.27
CA GLY A 524 5.28 30.30 26.72
C GLY A 524 3.85 29.86 26.35
N ARG A 525 3.53 29.71 25.06
CA ARG A 525 2.31 29.00 24.61
C ARG A 525 2.67 27.58 24.13
N PRO A 526 1.77 26.58 24.28
CA PRO A 526 1.99 25.25 23.70
C PRO A 526 2.01 25.32 22.17
N TRP A 527 3.15 24.97 21.58
CA TRP A 527 3.45 25.10 20.14
C TRP A 527 2.50 24.32 19.20
N ASN A 528 1.85 23.27 19.71
CA ASN A 528 0.80 22.54 18.99
C ASN A 528 -0.33 23.45 18.47
N CYS A 529 -0.58 24.58 19.13
CA CYS A 529 -1.61 25.54 18.72
C CYS A 529 -1.20 26.37 17.49
N LEU A 530 0.11 26.57 17.27
CA LEU A 530 0.67 27.30 16.13
C LEU A 530 0.64 26.46 14.86
N ILE A 531 1.08 25.21 14.98
CA ILE A 531 1.04 24.21 13.90
C ILE A 531 -0.41 23.98 13.46
N ARG A 532 -1.34 23.78 14.42
CA ARG A 532 -2.77 23.63 14.10
C ARG A 532 -3.33 24.82 13.32
N LYS A 533 -2.92 26.05 13.63
CA LYS A 533 -3.36 27.25 12.89
C LYS A 533 -2.74 27.36 11.50
N LEU A 534 -1.49 26.91 11.32
CA LEU A 534 -0.88 26.76 9.99
C LEU A 534 -1.58 25.66 9.19
N ASN A 535 -2.22 24.70 9.84
CA ASN A 535 -2.98 23.63 9.18
C ASN A 535 -4.38 24.11 8.78
N ASP A 536 -5.07 24.85 9.68
CA ASP A 536 -6.44 25.32 9.50
C ASP A 536 -6.59 26.54 8.54
N GLY A 537 -5.51 26.99 7.88
CA GLY A 537 -5.56 28.14 6.96
C GLY A 537 -5.91 29.50 7.60
N GLU A 538 -5.97 29.59 8.94
CA GLU A 538 -6.38 30.81 9.65
C GLU A 538 -5.36 31.95 9.50
N LYS A 539 -5.71 32.95 8.68
CA LYS A 539 -4.86 34.11 8.33
C LYS A 539 -4.77 35.23 9.38
N LYS A 540 -5.55 35.20 10.46
CA LYS A 540 -5.59 36.30 11.46
C LYS A 540 -5.70 35.80 12.89
N ILE A 541 -4.84 36.34 13.76
CA ILE A 541 -4.90 36.15 15.20
C ILE A 541 -5.11 37.52 15.83
N ASP A 542 -6.32 37.76 16.33
CA ASP A 542 -6.76 39.06 16.86
C ASP A 542 -5.74 39.66 17.85
N SER A 543 -5.46 40.94 17.61
CA SER A 543 -4.32 41.67 18.15
C SER A 543 -4.65 42.33 19.49
N ASP A 544 -3.89 42.01 20.53
CA ASP A 544 -3.70 42.93 21.64
C ASP A 544 -2.26 43.47 21.58
N LYS A 545 -2.17 44.80 21.69
CA LYS A 545 -1.05 45.64 21.22
C LYS A 545 0.32 45.22 21.82
N ASP A 546 1.36 45.35 20.98
CA ASP A 546 2.79 45.15 21.25
C ASP A 546 3.36 43.71 21.27
N ARG A 547 3.18 42.94 20.19
CA ARG A 547 4.03 41.74 19.94
C ARG A 547 4.43 41.63 18.46
N GLY A 548 5.73 41.52 18.21
CA GLY A 548 6.32 41.41 16.87
C GLY A 548 5.69 40.29 16.03
N GLU A 549 5.59 40.57 14.73
CA GLU A 549 5.04 39.68 13.70
C GLU A 549 6.06 38.57 13.40
N LEU A 550 5.61 37.31 13.37
CA LEU A 550 6.45 36.18 12.96
C LEU A 550 6.16 35.89 11.49
N THR A 551 7.03 36.37 10.60
CA THR A 551 6.98 36.02 9.18
C THR A 551 7.84 34.78 8.94
N LEU A 552 7.22 33.69 8.50
CA LEU A 552 7.95 32.48 8.11
C LEU A 552 8.35 32.58 6.65
N LYS A 553 9.64 32.43 6.36
CA LYS A 553 10.16 32.44 4.99
C LYS A 553 10.11 31.02 4.42
N ASN A 554 9.44 30.85 3.27
CA ASN A 554 9.53 29.62 2.50
C ASN A 554 10.96 29.42 1.99
N LEU A 555 11.54 28.26 2.28
CA LEU A 555 12.88 27.86 1.89
C LEU A 555 12.92 27.16 0.53
N VAL A 556 11.78 26.69 0.02
CA VAL A 556 11.71 26.02 -1.27
C VAL A 556 11.88 27.04 -2.39
N THR A 557 12.97 26.92 -3.14
CA THR A 557 13.26 27.82 -4.28
C THR A 557 13.04 27.17 -5.64
N LEU A 558 12.70 25.88 -5.67
CA LEU A 558 12.40 25.16 -6.90
C LEU A 558 11.20 25.79 -7.62
N GLN A 559 11.30 25.90 -8.94
CA GLN A 559 10.18 26.36 -9.77
C GLN A 559 9.19 25.20 -10.01
N ASN A 560 7.92 25.54 -10.28
CA ASN A 560 6.86 24.58 -10.62
C ASN A 560 6.55 23.54 -9.52
N THR A 561 6.68 23.94 -8.24
CA THR A 561 6.21 23.18 -7.09
C THR A 561 5.41 24.09 -6.15
N LYS A 562 4.32 23.56 -5.59
CA LYS A 562 3.56 24.18 -4.49
C LYS A 562 4.07 23.74 -3.11
N ALA A 563 5.01 22.79 -3.03
CA ALA A 563 5.58 22.34 -1.77
C ALA A 563 6.35 23.48 -1.08
N THR A 564 6.27 23.54 0.23
CA THR A 564 6.90 24.61 1.03
C THR A 564 7.66 24.04 2.22
N ALA A 565 8.67 24.78 2.69
CA ALA A 565 9.44 24.39 3.87
C ALA A 565 9.80 25.63 4.69
N TYR A 566 9.61 25.58 6.00
CA TYR A 566 9.78 26.72 6.89
C TYR A 566 10.70 26.38 8.06
N VAL A 567 11.64 27.28 8.38
CA VAL A 567 12.36 27.21 9.66
C VAL A 567 11.41 27.65 10.77
N MET A 568 11.16 26.76 11.71
CA MET A 568 10.31 27.00 12.87
C MET A 568 11.11 27.69 13.99
N PRO A 569 10.46 28.35 14.96
CA PRO A 569 11.15 29.02 16.08
C PRO A 569 12.00 28.11 16.97
N ASP A 570 11.74 26.79 16.98
CA ASP A 570 12.55 25.78 17.66
C ASP A 570 13.72 25.24 16.80
N GLU A 571 14.02 25.95 15.72
CA GLU A 571 15.10 25.66 14.75
C GLU A 571 14.87 24.39 13.91
N THR A 572 13.71 23.73 14.04
CA THR A 572 13.30 22.63 13.15
C THR A 572 12.86 23.15 11.79
N VAL A 573 12.85 22.28 10.77
CA VAL A 573 12.30 22.61 9.44
C VAL A 573 11.01 21.84 9.25
N PHE A 574 9.91 22.57 9.08
CA PHE A 574 8.59 21.99 8.81
C PHE A 574 8.27 22.07 7.32
N CYS A 575 7.96 20.93 6.71
CA CYS A 575 7.70 20.78 5.29
C CYS A 575 6.22 20.49 5.05
N LYS A 576 5.62 21.22 4.10
CA LYS A 576 4.31 20.91 3.54
C LYS A 576 4.47 20.37 2.12
N PRO A 577 3.83 19.25 1.78
CA PRO A 577 3.95 18.67 0.47
C PRO A 577 3.12 19.44 -0.58
N GLU A 578 3.29 19.08 -1.85
CA GLU A 578 2.29 19.31 -2.90
C GLU A 578 1.63 17.98 -3.32
N LEU A 579 0.40 18.04 -3.83
CA LEU A 579 -0.27 16.91 -4.45
C LEU A 579 0.23 16.74 -5.90
N LEU A 580 0.68 15.54 -6.28
CA LEU A 580 1.14 15.25 -7.65
C LEU A 580 0.00 14.87 -8.59
N CYS A 581 -1.01 14.19 -8.06
CA CYS A 581 -2.16 13.71 -8.83
C CYS A 581 -3.36 13.49 -7.92
N ASP A 582 -4.51 14.06 -8.30
CA ASP A 582 -5.79 13.79 -7.65
C ASP A 582 -6.40 12.47 -8.16
N LEU A 583 -5.77 11.36 -7.78
CA LEU A 583 -6.29 9.99 -7.86
C LEU A 583 -5.69 9.18 -6.70
N GLY A 584 -6.38 8.10 -6.29
CA GLY A 584 -5.73 7.07 -5.49
C GLY A 584 -4.45 6.59 -6.17
N CYS A 585 -3.39 6.37 -5.40
CA CYS A 585 -2.10 5.93 -5.92
C CYS A 585 -1.42 4.99 -4.93
N GLU A 586 -1.09 3.80 -5.40
CA GLU A 586 -0.29 2.82 -4.65
C GLU A 586 0.55 1.92 -5.55
N THR A 587 1.54 1.27 -4.95
CA THR A 587 2.52 0.41 -5.64
C THR A 587 3.19 1.11 -6.85
N PRO A 588 3.83 2.27 -6.63
CA PRO A 588 4.41 3.08 -7.70
C PRO A 588 5.66 2.44 -8.31
N ARG A 589 5.87 2.66 -9.60
CA ARG A 589 7.03 2.24 -10.39
C ARG A 589 7.47 3.35 -11.32
N ILE A 590 8.76 3.41 -11.63
CA ILE A 590 9.40 4.37 -12.52
C ILE A 590 10.30 3.62 -13.51
N HIS A 591 10.97 4.34 -14.42
CA HIS A 591 12.13 3.83 -15.13
C HIS A 591 13.31 3.70 -14.15
N TYR A 592 13.29 2.63 -13.38
CA TYR A 592 14.07 2.48 -12.16
C TYR A 592 15.58 2.45 -12.42
N GLU A 593 15.99 1.77 -13.49
CA GLU A 593 17.40 1.58 -13.87
C GLU A 593 18.12 2.91 -14.16
N GLU A 594 17.44 3.89 -14.77
CA GLU A 594 18.02 5.17 -15.16
C GLU A 594 17.67 6.32 -14.21
N ASN A 595 16.50 6.27 -13.54
CA ASN A 595 15.94 7.40 -12.81
C ASN A 595 15.86 7.21 -11.28
N LEU A 596 16.21 6.04 -10.72
CA LEU A 596 16.30 5.90 -9.27
C LEU A 596 17.28 6.92 -8.69
N GLY A 597 16.83 7.73 -7.72
CA GLY A 597 17.72 8.69 -7.06
C GLY A 597 18.00 9.97 -7.87
N ARG A 598 17.37 10.11 -9.05
CA ARG A 598 17.65 11.16 -10.04
C ARG A 598 16.37 11.87 -10.48
N ASP A 599 16.52 13.07 -11.04
CA ASP A 599 15.39 13.84 -11.59
C ASP A 599 14.68 12.99 -12.65
N TYR A 600 13.35 13.03 -12.62
CA TYR A 600 12.49 12.14 -13.39
C TYR A 600 11.14 12.82 -13.67
N ARG A 601 10.40 12.28 -14.62
CA ARG A 601 9.14 12.87 -15.10
C ARG A 601 7.93 11.95 -14.92
N TYR A 602 8.10 10.63 -15.00
CA TYR A 602 6.98 9.71 -15.06
C TYR A 602 7.03 8.65 -13.97
N PHE A 603 5.89 8.42 -13.33
CA PHE A 603 5.65 7.18 -12.58
C PHE A 603 4.36 6.50 -13.04
N TYR A 604 4.28 5.21 -12.75
CA TYR A 604 3.17 4.31 -13.02
C TYR A 604 2.69 3.71 -11.71
N ALA A 605 1.40 3.55 -11.52
CA ALA A 605 0.85 3.00 -10.28
C ALA A 605 -0.51 2.34 -10.53
N ILE A 606 -0.99 1.57 -9.54
CA ILE A 606 -2.41 1.22 -9.47
C ILE A 606 -3.12 2.36 -8.75
N SER A 607 -4.33 2.68 -9.20
CA SER A 607 -5.26 3.46 -8.39
C SER A 607 -5.89 2.60 -7.28
N SER A 608 -6.66 3.24 -6.39
CA SER A 608 -7.39 2.50 -5.37
C SER A 608 -8.57 1.77 -6.03
N ASP A 609 -8.64 0.44 -5.86
CA ASP A 609 -9.71 -0.41 -6.39
C ASP A 609 -11.11 0.00 -5.90
N VAL A 610 -11.20 0.81 -4.84
CA VAL A 610 -12.45 1.19 -4.18
C VAL A 610 -12.80 2.69 -4.32
N ASP A 611 -11.87 3.51 -4.80
CA ASP A 611 -12.00 4.98 -4.91
C ASP A 611 -12.00 5.45 -6.39
N ALA A 612 -12.12 4.51 -7.32
CA ALA A 612 -12.24 4.79 -8.74
C ALA A 612 -13.63 4.41 -9.26
N ASN A 613 -14.17 5.22 -10.19
CA ASN A 613 -15.39 4.86 -10.93
C ASN A 613 -15.27 3.48 -11.58
N ASN A 614 -14.04 3.15 -12.01
CA ASN A 614 -13.64 1.87 -12.56
C ASN A 614 -12.54 1.27 -11.66
N PRO A 615 -12.87 0.27 -10.82
CA PRO A 615 -11.89 -0.53 -10.08
C PRO A 615 -10.82 -1.13 -11.00
N GLY A 616 -9.63 -1.43 -10.48
CA GLY A 616 -8.53 -1.93 -11.31
C GLY A 616 -7.94 -0.89 -12.27
N THR A 617 -8.10 0.40 -11.98
CA THR A 617 -7.49 1.45 -12.82
C THR A 617 -5.98 1.49 -12.61
N LEU A 618 -5.23 1.47 -13.72
CA LEU A 618 -3.81 1.83 -13.75
C LEU A 618 -3.66 3.32 -14.08
N ILE A 619 -2.61 3.95 -13.57
CA ILE A 619 -2.31 5.36 -13.81
C ILE A 619 -0.86 5.54 -14.27
N LYS A 620 -0.65 6.49 -15.19
CA LYS A 620 0.64 7.11 -15.48
C LYS A 620 0.54 8.58 -15.10
N VAL A 621 1.50 9.10 -14.35
CA VAL A 621 1.52 10.49 -13.90
C VAL A 621 2.76 11.20 -14.43
N ASP A 622 2.56 12.38 -15.00
CA ASP A 622 3.60 13.33 -15.37
C ASP A 622 3.80 14.32 -14.21
N VAL A 623 4.89 14.19 -13.47
CA VAL A 623 5.14 14.99 -12.26
C VAL A 623 5.59 16.41 -12.56
N VAL A 624 5.91 16.72 -13.82
CA VAL A 624 6.33 18.06 -14.26
C VAL A 624 5.12 18.85 -14.71
N ASP A 625 4.35 18.31 -15.66
CA ASP A 625 3.18 18.99 -16.23
C ASP A 625 1.90 18.78 -15.40
N LYS A 626 1.97 17.94 -14.35
CA LYS A 626 0.85 17.58 -13.45
C LYS A 626 -0.33 16.99 -14.20
N THR A 627 -0.04 16.19 -15.23
CA THR A 627 -1.05 15.48 -16.03
C THR A 627 -1.03 14.00 -15.73
N LYS A 628 -2.10 13.29 -16.11
CA LYS A 628 -2.24 11.85 -15.90
C LYS A 628 -2.91 11.17 -17.08
N LEU A 629 -2.55 9.91 -17.31
CA LEU A 629 -3.26 8.99 -18.19
C LEU A 629 -3.75 7.81 -17.34
N THR A 630 -4.89 7.25 -17.71
CA THR A 630 -5.46 6.09 -17.03
C THR A 630 -5.79 4.98 -18.03
N TRP A 631 -5.67 3.75 -17.57
CA TRP A 631 -6.15 2.56 -18.26
C TRP A 631 -7.06 1.79 -17.31
N CYS A 632 -8.22 1.36 -17.80
CA CYS A 632 -9.16 0.52 -17.07
C CYS A 632 -10.02 -0.28 -18.05
N GLU A 633 -10.54 -1.41 -17.58
CA GLU A 633 -11.51 -2.23 -18.29
C GLU A 633 -12.50 -2.80 -17.27
N ASP A 634 -13.78 -2.83 -17.65
CA ASP A 634 -14.83 -3.36 -16.80
C ASP A 634 -14.49 -4.78 -16.35
N ASN A 635 -14.63 -5.05 -15.05
CA ASN A 635 -14.35 -6.34 -14.42
C ASN A 635 -12.88 -6.80 -14.47
N VAL A 636 -11.92 -5.95 -14.82
CA VAL A 636 -10.49 -6.30 -14.87
C VAL A 636 -9.71 -5.62 -13.75
N TYR A 637 -8.89 -6.39 -13.05
CA TYR A 637 -8.10 -5.95 -11.90
C TYR A 637 -6.61 -6.23 -12.13
N PRO A 638 -5.87 -5.27 -12.69
CA PRO A 638 -4.43 -5.35 -12.85
C PRO A 638 -3.68 -5.29 -11.52
N SER A 639 -2.49 -5.87 -11.51
CA SER A 639 -1.50 -5.74 -10.44
C SER A 639 -0.63 -4.50 -10.64
N GLU A 640 0.38 -4.35 -9.76
CA GLU A 640 1.42 -3.33 -9.86
C GLU A 640 1.99 -3.25 -11.30
N PRO A 641 2.02 -2.07 -11.93
CA PRO A 641 2.53 -1.87 -13.29
C PRO A 641 4.06 -1.78 -13.30
N ILE A 642 4.74 -2.75 -13.92
CA ILE A 642 6.21 -2.74 -14.06
C ILE A 642 6.62 -2.14 -15.40
N PHE A 643 7.34 -1.03 -15.38
CA PHE A 643 7.98 -0.46 -16.56
C PHE A 643 9.14 -1.32 -17.05
N VAL A 644 9.25 -1.49 -18.36
CA VAL A 644 10.36 -2.14 -19.05
C VAL A 644 10.80 -1.24 -20.21
N PRO A 645 12.02 -0.68 -20.19
CA PRO A 645 12.49 0.20 -21.25
C PRO A 645 12.66 -0.56 -22.56
N SER A 646 12.49 0.15 -23.68
CA SER A 646 12.96 -0.35 -24.97
C SER A 646 14.50 -0.47 -24.97
N PRO A 647 15.13 -1.25 -25.87
CA PRO A 647 16.57 -1.49 -25.84
C PRO A 647 17.45 -0.24 -26.01
N ASP A 648 16.91 0.82 -26.63
CA ASP A 648 17.57 2.10 -26.86
C ASP A 648 16.53 3.23 -26.66
N PRO A 649 16.16 3.53 -25.39
CA PRO A 649 15.03 4.40 -25.10
C PRO A 649 15.34 5.85 -25.49
N GLN A 650 14.46 6.45 -26.29
CA GLN A 650 14.59 7.84 -26.76
C GLN A 650 13.96 8.87 -25.80
N SER A 651 13.13 8.41 -24.87
CA SER A 651 12.58 9.21 -23.76
C SER A 651 12.44 8.35 -22.50
N GLU A 652 12.25 8.98 -21.35
CA GLU A 652 12.11 8.29 -20.05
C GLU A 652 11.01 7.22 -20.07
N ASP A 653 9.92 7.48 -20.80
CA ASP A 653 8.75 6.61 -20.99
C ASP A 653 8.78 5.81 -22.30
N ASP A 654 9.94 5.66 -22.95
CA ASP A 654 10.11 4.82 -24.13
C ASP A 654 10.29 3.35 -23.72
N GLY A 655 9.19 2.60 -23.80
CA GLY A 655 9.14 1.21 -23.40
C GLY A 655 7.70 0.72 -23.26
N VAL A 656 7.53 -0.32 -22.44
CA VAL A 656 6.21 -0.88 -22.12
C VAL A 656 5.98 -0.94 -20.62
N VAL A 657 4.72 -1.00 -20.23
CA VAL A 657 4.29 -1.30 -18.87
C VAL A 657 3.60 -2.65 -18.84
N LEU A 658 4.03 -3.52 -17.92
CA LEU A 658 3.51 -4.87 -17.74
C LEU A 658 2.69 -4.94 -16.45
N ALA A 659 1.48 -5.51 -16.52
CA ALA A 659 0.67 -5.77 -15.34
C ALA A 659 0.00 -7.15 -15.45
N ALA A 660 0.05 -7.95 -14.38
CA ALA A 660 -0.74 -9.17 -14.31
C ALA A 660 -2.21 -8.79 -14.10
N MET A 661 -3.14 -9.46 -14.78
CA MET A 661 -4.57 -9.20 -14.67
C MET A 661 -5.29 -10.40 -14.07
N VAL A 662 -6.27 -10.12 -13.23
CA VAL A 662 -7.33 -11.07 -12.87
C VAL A 662 -8.68 -10.44 -13.18
N TRP A 663 -9.70 -11.26 -13.43
CA TRP A 663 -11.06 -10.80 -13.67
C TRP A 663 -11.89 -10.98 -12.40
N GLY A 664 -12.81 -10.07 -12.10
CA GLY A 664 -13.81 -10.25 -11.06
C GLY A 664 -14.94 -11.19 -11.49
N LEU A 665 -15.98 -11.27 -10.67
CA LEU A 665 -17.20 -12.06 -10.86
C LEU A 665 -16.89 -13.55 -11.08
N GLU A 666 -17.71 -14.25 -11.86
CA GLU A 666 -17.64 -15.70 -12.12
C GLU A 666 -16.41 -16.12 -12.98
N GLU A 667 -15.44 -15.24 -13.23
CA GLU A 667 -14.24 -15.49 -14.03
C GLU A 667 -12.98 -15.73 -13.17
N GLU A 668 -13.14 -16.40 -12.03
CA GLU A 668 -12.06 -16.56 -11.04
C GLU A 668 -10.84 -17.35 -11.55
N ASN A 669 -11.02 -18.17 -12.58
CA ASN A 669 -9.97 -18.99 -13.20
C ASN A 669 -9.30 -18.33 -14.42
N ARG A 670 -9.53 -17.03 -14.63
CA ARG A 670 -8.92 -16.26 -15.71
C ARG A 670 -7.79 -15.39 -15.15
N VAL A 671 -6.62 -15.50 -15.77
CA VAL A 671 -5.45 -14.68 -15.48
C VAL A 671 -4.85 -14.18 -16.79
N GLY A 672 -4.20 -13.03 -16.77
CA GLY A 672 -3.60 -12.44 -17.96
C GLY A 672 -2.37 -11.61 -17.68
N LEU A 673 -1.69 -11.25 -18.76
CA LEU A 673 -0.61 -10.26 -18.79
C LEU A 673 -1.04 -9.14 -19.73
N LEU A 674 -1.12 -7.92 -19.21
CA LEU A 674 -1.34 -6.69 -19.97
C LEU A 674 0.00 -6.08 -20.37
N ILE A 675 0.08 -5.58 -21.60
CA ILE A 675 1.22 -4.85 -22.12
C ILE A 675 0.72 -3.51 -22.68
N LEU A 676 1.06 -2.42 -22.00
CA LEU A 676 0.74 -1.06 -22.42
C LEU A 676 1.98 -0.40 -23.03
N ASP A 677 1.78 0.41 -24.06
CA ASP A 677 2.79 1.38 -24.49
C ASP A 677 2.99 2.39 -23.34
N ALA A 678 4.22 2.52 -22.85
CA ALA A 678 4.47 3.32 -21.65
C ALA A 678 4.32 4.83 -21.89
N LYS A 679 4.33 5.27 -23.15
CA LYS A 679 4.21 6.68 -23.56
C LYS A 679 2.76 7.11 -23.69
N THR A 680 1.98 6.39 -24.50
CA THR A 680 0.56 6.67 -24.77
C THR A 680 -0.38 6.05 -23.74
N PHE A 681 0.13 5.09 -22.96
CA PHE A 681 -0.64 4.29 -22.01
C PHE A 681 -1.79 3.48 -22.66
N THR A 682 -1.69 3.25 -23.97
CA THR A 682 -2.64 2.43 -24.72
C THR A 682 -2.16 0.98 -24.78
N GLU A 683 -3.10 0.05 -24.80
CA GLU A 683 -2.78 -1.37 -24.92
C GLU A 683 -2.13 -1.72 -26.26
N VAL A 684 -1.00 -2.42 -26.18
CA VAL A 684 -0.22 -2.95 -27.31
C VAL A 684 -0.58 -4.42 -27.53
N ALA A 685 -0.64 -5.18 -26.44
CA ALA A 685 -1.01 -6.58 -26.44
C ALA A 685 -1.49 -7.04 -25.07
N ARG A 686 -2.15 -8.19 -25.04
CA ARG A 686 -2.37 -8.98 -23.84
C ARG A 686 -2.21 -10.46 -24.13
N SER A 687 -1.92 -11.23 -23.09
CA SER A 687 -2.00 -12.68 -23.12
C SER A 687 -2.91 -13.18 -22.02
N GLU A 688 -3.82 -14.09 -22.33
CA GLU A 688 -4.81 -14.60 -21.38
C GLU A 688 -4.71 -16.11 -21.23
N PHE A 689 -5.01 -16.60 -20.03
CA PHE A 689 -4.87 -17.99 -19.63
C PHE A 689 -6.09 -18.45 -18.85
N THR A 690 -6.47 -19.71 -19.02
CA THR A 690 -7.47 -20.39 -18.18
C THR A 690 -6.76 -21.37 -17.26
N THR A 691 -6.95 -21.20 -15.95
CA THR A 691 -6.34 -22.05 -14.92
C THR A 691 -7.31 -23.13 -14.44
N PRO A 692 -6.80 -24.21 -13.80
CA PRO A 692 -7.66 -25.26 -13.24
C PRO A 692 -8.54 -24.82 -12.06
N GLY A 693 -8.21 -23.68 -11.41
CA GLY A 693 -8.94 -23.15 -10.26
C GLY A 693 -8.69 -21.65 -10.08
N PRO A 694 -9.25 -21.03 -9.02
CA PRO A 694 -9.19 -19.59 -8.80
C PRO A 694 -7.76 -19.03 -8.76
N VAL A 695 -7.56 -17.85 -9.36
CA VAL A 695 -6.28 -17.14 -9.37
C VAL A 695 -6.34 -15.91 -8.46
N PRO A 696 -5.54 -15.88 -7.39
CA PRO A 696 -5.39 -14.71 -6.53
C PRO A 696 -4.65 -13.55 -7.22
N LYS A 697 -4.97 -12.31 -6.80
CA LYS A 697 -4.23 -11.11 -7.19
C LYS A 697 -2.87 -11.04 -6.49
N CYS A 698 -1.84 -10.53 -7.16
CA CYS A 698 -0.47 -10.42 -6.65
C CYS A 698 -0.08 -8.97 -6.26
N LEU A 699 0.97 -8.81 -5.44
CA LEU A 699 1.41 -7.54 -4.83
C LEU A 699 2.62 -6.89 -5.51
N HIS A 700 3.83 -7.45 -5.34
CA HIS A 700 5.06 -6.91 -5.92
C HIS A 700 5.87 -7.93 -6.69
N GLY A 701 6.85 -7.45 -7.45
CA GLY A 701 7.58 -8.30 -8.38
C GLY A 701 8.65 -7.57 -9.17
N TRP A 702 9.28 -8.35 -10.04
CA TRP A 702 10.45 -7.94 -10.80
C TRP A 702 10.36 -8.47 -12.23
N PHE A 703 10.79 -7.68 -13.21
CA PHE A 703 10.96 -8.15 -14.58
C PHE A 703 12.41 -8.57 -14.80
N GLN A 704 12.63 -9.87 -15.02
CA GLN A 704 13.92 -10.41 -15.41
C GLN A 704 14.05 -10.34 -16.93
N SER A 705 14.81 -9.37 -17.43
CA SER A 705 15.17 -9.33 -18.86
C SER A 705 16.02 -10.54 -19.23
N SER A 706 15.68 -11.17 -20.35
CA SER A 706 16.47 -12.22 -20.99
C SER A 706 17.27 -11.60 -22.12
N SER A 707 18.10 -10.60 -21.81
CA SER A 707 19.04 -10.11 -22.81
C SER A 707 19.97 -11.27 -23.18
N LYS A 708 20.05 -11.58 -24.48
CA LYS A 708 21.25 -12.22 -25.04
C LYS A 708 22.37 -11.24 -24.73
N ARG A 709 23.07 -11.39 -23.59
CA ARG A 709 24.35 -10.73 -23.39
C ARG A 709 25.17 -11.15 -24.60
N GLY A 710 25.42 -10.20 -25.50
CA GLY A 710 26.29 -10.43 -26.63
C GLY A 710 27.64 -10.85 -26.08
N ASP A 711 28.14 -11.97 -26.58
CA ASP A 711 29.52 -12.44 -26.37
C ASP A 711 30.55 -11.34 -26.68
#